data_AF-A0A257N6Y6-F1
#
_entry.id   AF-A0A257N6Y6-F1
#
_cell.length_a   1.000
_cell.length_b   1.000
_cell.length_c   1.000
_cell.angle_alpha   90.00
_cell.angle_beta   90.00
_cell.angle_gamma   90.00
#
_symmetry.space_group_name_H-M   'P 1'
#
loop_
_entity.id
_entity.type
_entity.pdbx_description
1 polymer ?
#
loop_
_entity_poly.entity_id
_entity_poly.type
_entity_poly.pdbx_seq_one_letter_code
_entity_poly.pdbx_strand_id
1 'polypeptide(L)'
;MNKLNRLRILLVILGVFAIDCTQADTKPPTQQQLLAPGYGTLEFTAPEPGSYTLPVLGSAADGKVLDTQGNALTLHSLMGDKVVLLSFIYSTCSDVNGCPLATAVLHKIKNRLKKEPELAEKLRLLTLSFNPEHDTPEMMQRYGQELQDKGVEWRFLTTQSEQDLQPILAHYKQNIQKVYDAQGQFTGTFSHILRVYLIDKNKQLRNIYSVAFLHPDTLINDIKTLLQAEPKQAAAHFSGQKSVAIPDLYSPGDNKLNYEHSDYQTHSIALTDRAGQAANLLKTVKKPPLGLPAVPVPANNPLTKEKISLGRKLFYDRRLSLNNTFSCAMCHVPEQGFTSNEMATAVGIEGRTVRRNSPTLYNIAYARSLFHDSRETTLEQQIWAPLLAHNEMANPSIGYVIDKINNSADYKGLFKKAFGKEPGMETIGMAIASYERTLNSANSAFDRWYYGKDKQALDAKAQHGFQLFNGKANCSSCHSITRKHALFTDNNNHNTGIGYAEAMGKTDKTQRVQVAPGVYVDVAATLITTVAETKPNDLGRYEITQKPEDRWKYKTPSLRNVSLTGPYMHNGVFATLRQVVEFYNRGGIANENLDPLIKPLNLTALEIDDLTAFLESLTGDNVKELVADAFAAPIGDTE
;
A
#
# COMPACT_ATOMS: atom_id res chain seq x y z
N MET A 1 37.64 32.97 67.37
CA MET A 1 38.30 33.05 66.05
C MET A 1 37.27 33.38 64.99
N ASN A 2 37.38 34.60 64.47
CA ASN A 2 36.93 35.20 63.21
C ASN A 2 35.99 34.49 62.20
N LYS A 3 35.06 35.36 61.71
CA LYS A 3 34.56 35.56 60.33
C LYS A 3 33.49 34.60 59.80
N LEU A 4 32.51 35.01 58.99
CA LEU A 4 31.80 36.26 58.68
C LEU A 4 30.85 35.89 57.51
N ASN A 5 29.65 36.48 57.46
CA ASN A 5 28.80 36.70 56.26
C ASN A 5 28.12 35.47 55.63
N ARG A 6 26.88 35.49 55.13
CA ARG A 6 25.79 36.47 54.83
C ARG A 6 24.68 35.58 54.22
N LEU A 7 23.38 35.88 54.10
CA LEU A 7 22.41 36.86 54.62
C LEU A 7 21.04 36.25 54.22
N ARG A 8 19.99 36.61 54.96
CA ARG A 8 18.65 36.02 55.02
C ARG A 8 17.60 36.98 54.39
N ILE A 9 16.45 36.43 53.94
CA ILE A 9 15.05 36.93 54.15
C ILE A 9 14.55 38.09 53.24
N LEU A 10 13.52 37.86 52.38
CA LEU A 10 12.04 38.01 52.57
C LEU A 10 11.61 39.50 52.47
N LEU A 11 10.90 40.00 51.43
CA LEU A 11 9.49 39.85 50.99
C LEU A 11 8.43 40.34 52.01
N VAL A 12 7.51 41.19 51.49
CA VAL A 12 6.15 41.59 51.95
C VAL A 12 5.97 43.05 52.42
N ILE A 13 5.30 43.86 51.59
CA ILE A 13 4.25 44.85 51.95
C ILE A 13 3.24 44.83 50.77
N LEU A 14 2.06 44.18 50.88
CA LEU A 14 0.77 44.64 51.42
C LEU A 14 0.03 45.68 50.54
N GLY A 15 -1.09 45.24 49.96
CA GLY A 15 -2.08 46.07 49.27
C GLY A 15 -3.29 45.23 48.85
N VAL A 16 -4.24 45.05 49.78
CA VAL A 16 -5.52 44.36 49.60
C VAL A 16 -6.57 45.36 49.10
N PHE A 17 -7.23 45.05 47.98
CA PHE A 17 -8.60 45.46 47.68
C PHE A 17 -9.29 44.31 46.95
N ALA A 18 -10.34 43.75 47.57
CA ALA A 18 -11.39 42.96 46.92
C ALA A 18 -12.43 43.95 46.35
N ILE A 19 -13.09 43.73 45.20
CA ILE A 19 -14.21 42.80 44.98
C ILE A 19 -14.44 42.60 43.46
N ASP A 20 -14.71 41.35 43.08
CA ASP A 20 -15.39 40.76 41.90
C ASP A 20 -15.40 41.44 40.52
N CYS A 21 -14.83 40.74 39.53
CA CYS A 21 -15.49 40.46 38.25
C CYS A 21 -14.86 39.27 37.52
N THR A 22 -15.67 38.23 37.33
CA THR A 22 -15.73 37.32 36.17
C THR A 22 -14.44 36.62 35.70
N GLN A 23 -14.45 35.28 35.80
CA GLN A 23 -13.65 34.37 34.99
C GLN A 23 -13.66 34.83 33.52
N ALA A 24 -12.52 35.32 33.05
CA ALA A 24 -12.25 35.43 31.64
C ALA A 24 -11.78 34.06 31.16
N ASP A 25 -12.69 33.34 30.50
CA ASP A 25 -12.38 32.21 29.63
C ASP A 25 -11.27 32.61 28.65
N THR A 26 -10.04 32.16 28.91
CA THR A 26 -8.99 32.20 27.89
C THR A 26 -9.23 31.03 26.95
N LYS A 27 -10.09 31.27 25.94
CA LYS A 27 -10.19 30.38 24.78
C LYS A 27 -8.77 30.15 24.20
N PRO A 28 -8.40 28.90 23.87
CA PRO A 28 -7.17 28.65 23.14
C PRO A 28 -7.22 29.39 21.78
N PRO A 29 -6.06 29.78 21.21
CA PRO A 29 -6.04 30.50 19.95
C PRO A 29 -6.78 29.68 18.89
N THR A 30 -7.71 30.35 18.21
CA THR A 30 -8.49 29.81 17.10
C THR A 30 -7.55 29.10 16.15
N GLN A 31 -7.81 27.81 15.90
CA GLN A 31 -7.17 27.00 14.88
C GLN A 31 -7.21 27.82 13.58
N GLN A 32 -6.07 28.39 13.18
CA GLN A 32 -5.97 29.09 11.90
C GLN A 32 -6.26 28.04 10.84
N GLN A 33 -7.44 28.12 10.23
CA GLN A 33 -7.89 27.17 9.23
C GLN A 33 -6.87 27.23 8.09
N LEU A 34 -6.09 26.16 7.92
CA LEU A 34 -5.05 26.09 6.89
C LEU A 34 -5.77 26.23 5.53
N LEU A 35 -5.55 27.35 4.85
CA LEU A 35 -6.12 27.60 3.54
C LEU A 35 -5.44 26.69 2.51
N ALA A 36 -6.21 26.12 1.60
CA ALA A 36 -5.67 25.27 0.55
C ALA A 36 -4.67 26.01 -0.35
N PRO A 37 -3.69 25.31 -0.97
CA PRO A 37 -2.63 25.92 -1.76
C PRO A 37 -3.13 26.86 -2.85
N GLY A 38 -4.29 26.58 -3.46
CA GLY A 38 -4.90 27.40 -4.51
C GLY A 38 -5.20 28.85 -4.11
N TYR A 39 -5.25 29.17 -2.81
CA TYR A 39 -5.36 30.54 -2.32
C TYR A 39 -4.04 31.32 -2.37
N GLY A 40 -2.90 30.64 -2.17
CA GLY A 40 -1.58 31.22 -2.05
C GLY A 40 -0.74 31.16 -3.33
N THR A 41 0.57 31.17 -3.14
CA THR A 41 1.59 30.92 -4.18
C THR A 41 1.89 29.43 -4.26
N LEU A 42 2.18 28.91 -5.46
CA LEU A 42 2.55 27.52 -5.62
C LEU A 42 3.88 27.23 -4.88
N GLU A 43 3.87 26.27 -3.97
CA GLU A 43 5.02 25.94 -3.11
C GLU A 43 6.06 25.05 -3.81
N PHE A 44 5.81 24.66 -5.05
CA PHE A 44 6.73 23.88 -5.87
C PHE A 44 6.82 24.45 -7.29
N THR A 45 7.88 24.12 -8.01
CA THR A 45 8.03 24.50 -9.42
C THR A 45 7.16 23.60 -10.29
N ALA A 46 6.12 24.16 -10.92
CA ALA A 46 5.30 23.42 -11.87
C ALA A 46 6.14 23.03 -13.10
N PRO A 47 5.93 21.82 -13.68
CA PRO A 47 6.63 21.39 -14.88
C PRO A 47 6.32 22.31 -16.07
N GLU A 48 7.32 22.50 -16.95
CA GLU A 48 7.18 23.33 -18.14
C GLU A 48 6.09 22.75 -19.08
N PRO A 49 5.17 23.58 -19.63
CA PRO A 49 4.16 23.10 -20.55
C PRO A 49 4.76 22.34 -21.74
N GLY A 50 4.23 21.15 -22.03
CA GLY A 50 4.71 20.28 -23.10
C GLY A 50 5.87 19.35 -22.73
N SER A 51 6.43 19.45 -21.52
CA SER A 51 7.47 18.53 -21.03
C SER A 51 6.94 17.16 -20.59
N TYR A 52 5.61 17.00 -20.54
CA TYR A 52 4.92 15.79 -20.11
C TYR A 52 3.67 15.55 -20.94
N THR A 53 3.08 14.36 -20.84
CA THR A 53 1.80 14.03 -21.47
C THR A 53 0.76 13.71 -20.42
N LEU A 54 -0.46 14.23 -20.59
CA LEU A 54 -1.58 13.89 -19.73
C LEU A 54 -2.28 12.63 -20.26
N PRO A 55 -2.40 11.54 -19.48
CA PRO A 55 -3.06 10.31 -19.94
C PRO A 55 -4.57 10.52 -20.15
N VAL A 56 -5.21 9.58 -20.84
CA VAL A 56 -6.67 9.51 -20.92
C VAL A 56 -7.19 8.71 -19.71
N LEU A 57 -7.91 9.38 -18.82
CA LEU A 57 -8.47 8.79 -17.59
C LEU A 57 -9.87 8.19 -17.79
N GLY A 58 -10.53 8.54 -18.89
CA GLY A 58 -11.88 8.10 -19.23
C GLY A 58 -12.57 9.07 -20.18
N SER A 59 -13.83 8.82 -20.50
CA SER A 59 -14.67 9.74 -21.27
C SER A 59 -15.44 10.68 -20.34
N ALA A 60 -15.59 11.94 -20.73
CA ALA A 60 -16.44 12.91 -20.05
C ALA A 60 -17.92 12.52 -20.18
N ALA A 61 -18.68 12.55 -19.09
CA ALA A 61 -20.11 12.24 -19.13
C ALA A 61 -20.85 13.29 -19.98
N ASP A 62 -21.86 12.82 -20.72
CA ASP A 62 -22.90 13.70 -21.23
C ASP A 62 -24.08 13.73 -20.25
N GLY A 63 -24.98 14.69 -20.42
CA GLY A 63 -26.19 14.78 -19.63
C GLY A 63 -26.95 16.07 -19.90
N LYS A 64 -28.25 16.05 -19.62
CA LYS A 64 -29.12 17.22 -19.78
C LYS A 64 -28.86 18.22 -18.66
N VAL A 65 -28.59 19.46 -19.03
CA VAL A 65 -28.34 20.57 -18.11
C VAL A 65 -29.13 21.80 -18.55
N LEU A 66 -29.38 22.69 -17.61
CA LEU A 66 -29.99 24.00 -17.83
C LEU A 66 -28.92 25.07 -17.72
N ASP A 67 -28.91 26.02 -18.65
CA ASP A 67 -28.12 27.24 -18.51
C ASP A 67 -28.82 28.26 -17.57
N THR A 68 -28.17 29.40 -17.34
CA THR A 68 -28.69 30.50 -16.51
C THR A 68 -29.95 31.18 -17.07
N GLN A 69 -30.35 30.86 -18.30
CA GLN A 69 -31.57 31.35 -18.94
C GLN A 69 -32.69 30.28 -18.92
N GLY A 70 -32.42 29.10 -18.36
CA GLY A 70 -33.35 27.98 -18.32
C GLY A 70 -33.42 27.18 -19.61
N ASN A 71 -32.51 27.40 -20.57
CA ASN A 71 -32.49 26.61 -21.80
C ASN A 71 -31.91 25.22 -21.53
N ALA A 72 -32.59 24.18 -22.01
CA ALA A 72 -32.10 22.81 -21.95
C ALA A 72 -31.02 22.55 -23.00
N LEU A 73 -29.85 22.12 -22.54
CA LEU A 73 -28.67 21.81 -23.32
C LEU A 73 -28.08 20.46 -22.86
N THR A 74 -27.04 20.00 -23.55
CA THR A 74 -26.25 18.83 -23.13
C THR A 74 -24.84 19.26 -22.73
N LEU A 75 -24.23 18.59 -21.76
CA LEU A 75 -22.85 18.84 -21.35
C LEU A 75 -21.89 18.73 -22.55
N HIS A 76 -22.06 17.74 -23.42
CA HIS A 76 -21.21 17.58 -24.61
C HIS A 76 -21.37 18.73 -25.61
N SER A 77 -22.59 19.24 -25.81
CA SER A 77 -22.79 20.43 -26.66
C SER A 77 -22.12 21.67 -26.07
N LEU A 78 -22.12 21.80 -24.74
CA LEU A 78 -21.46 22.89 -24.02
C LEU A 78 -19.94 22.73 -23.98
N MET A 79 -19.38 21.53 -24.14
CA MET A 79 -17.93 21.35 -24.25
C MET A 79 -17.42 21.81 -25.62
N GLY A 80 -18.17 21.51 -26.70
CA GLY A 80 -17.80 21.90 -28.07
C GLY A 80 -16.47 21.28 -28.52
N ASP A 81 -15.63 22.11 -29.13
CA ASP A 81 -14.29 21.82 -29.65
C ASP A 81 -13.16 22.37 -28.75
N LYS A 82 -13.50 22.81 -27.53
CA LYS A 82 -12.58 23.46 -26.59
C LYS A 82 -12.08 22.48 -25.53
N VAL A 83 -10.96 22.81 -24.90
CA VAL A 83 -10.57 22.22 -23.62
C VAL A 83 -11.51 22.76 -22.54
N VAL A 84 -11.91 21.92 -21.60
CA VAL A 84 -12.89 22.27 -20.57
C VAL A 84 -12.34 22.02 -19.18
N LEU A 85 -12.50 23.00 -18.30
CA LEU A 85 -12.44 22.81 -16.86
C LEU A 85 -13.87 22.70 -16.32
N LEU A 86 -14.24 21.52 -15.83
CA LEU A 86 -15.56 21.27 -15.24
C LEU A 86 -15.43 21.20 -13.72
N SER A 87 -16.19 22.02 -13.01
CA SER A 87 -16.30 22.01 -11.55
C SER A 87 -17.73 21.74 -11.10
N PHE A 88 -17.88 20.96 -10.04
CA PHE A 88 -19.16 20.70 -9.38
C PHE A 88 -19.24 21.51 -8.09
N ILE A 89 -20.26 22.36 -7.97
CA ILE A 89 -20.45 23.22 -6.78
C ILE A 89 -21.90 23.22 -6.32
N TYR A 90 -22.19 23.92 -5.22
CA TYR A 90 -23.53 24.39 -4.90
C TYR A 90 -23.44 25.77 -4.23
N SER A 91 -24.43 26.63 -4.47
CA SER A 91 -24.31 28.06 -4.16
C SER A 91 -24.24 28.37 -2.66
N THR A 92 -24.79 27.49 -1.81
CA THR A 92 -24.84 27.64 -0.35
C THR A 92 -23.67 26.96 0.38
N CYS A 93 -22.63 26.53 -0.34
CA CYS A 93 -21.46 25.90 0.25
C CYS A 93 -20.66 26.88 1.13
N SER A 94 -20.48 26.53 2.41
CA SER A 94 -19.72 27.30 3.38
C SER A 94 -18.30 26.77 3.67
N ASP A 95 -17.93 25.62 3.09
CA ASP A 95 -16.57 25.09 3.23
C ASP A 95 -15.59 25.91 2.41
N VAL A 96 -14.74 26.71 3.08
CA VAL A 96 -13.74 27.56 2.44
C VAL A 96 -12.81 26.77 1.51
N ASN A 97 -12.46 25.52 1.85
CA ASN A 97 -11.58 24.69 1.01
C ASN A 97 -12.36 23.86 -0.04
N GLY A 98 -13.69 24.03 -0.12
CA GLY A 98 -14.60 23.37 -1.06
C GLY A 98 -14.95 24.25 -2.27
N CYS A 99 -16.24 24.56 -2.44
CA CYS A 99 -16.73 25.33 -3.59
C CYS A 99 -16.09 26.73 -3.74
N PRO A 100 -15.91 27.53 -2.65
CA PRO A 100 -15.18 28.79 -2.70
C PRO A 100 -13.76 28.66 -3.25
N LEU A 101 -13.02 27.59 -2.94
CA LEU A 101 -11.68 27.35 -3.48
C LEU A 101 -11.72 27.14 -4.99
N ALA A 102 -12.61 26.26 -5.47
CA ALA A 102 -12.73 26.01 -6.91
C ALA A 102 -13.12 27.27 -7.68
N THR A 103 -14.08 28.04 -7.15
CA THR A 103 -14.48 29.33 -7.73
C THR A 103 -13.33 30.33 -7.71
N ALA A 104 -12.56 30.43 -6.62
CA ALA A 104 -11.41 31.33 -6.52
C ALA A 104 -10.30 30.96 -7.52
N VAL A 105 -9.98 29.67 -7.66
CA VAL A 105 -8.95 29.19 -8.61
C VAL A 105 -9.40 29.41 -10.05
N LEU A 106 -10.64 29.08 -10.40
CA LEU A 106 -11.19 29.34 -11.74
C LEU A 106 -11.26 30.85 -12.04
N HIS A 107 -11.54 31.69 -11.04
CA HIS A 107 -11.49 33.14 -11.18
C HIS A 107 -10.07 33.66 -11.42
N LYS A 108 -9.06 33.13 -10.71
CA LYS A 108 -7.64 33.44 -10.97
C LYS A 108 -7.23 33.03 -12.38
N ILE A 109 -7.64 31.84 -12.84
CA ILE A 109 -7.42 31.36 -14.21
C ILE A 109 -8.08 32.32 -15.20
N LYS A 110 -9.35 32.67 -15.02
CA LYS A 110 -10.08 33.64 -15.85
C LYS A 110 -9.32 34.97 -15.97
N ASN A 111 -8.86 35.53 -14.86
CA ASN A 111 -8.13 36.79 -14.85
C ASN A 111 -6.77 36.69 -15.54
N ARG A 112 -6.10 35.55 -15.45
CA ARG A 112 -4.86 35.29 -16.18
C ARG A 112 -5.10 35.18 -17.69
N LEU A 113 -6.18 34.51 -18.10
CA LEU A 113 -6.55 34.36 -19.51
C LEU A 113 -6.86 35.69 -20.21
N LYS A 114 -7.23 36.74 -19.48
CA LYS A 114 -7.32 38.10 -20.03
C LYS A 114 -6.00 38.60 -20.64
N LYS A 115 -4.87 38.11 -20.14
CA LYS A 115 -3.53 38.43 -20.64
C LYS A 115 -3.06 37.45 -21.72
N GLU A 116 -3.81 36.39 -22.00
CA GLU A 116 -3.49 35.31 -22.95
C GLU A 116 -4.72 35.01 -23.84
N PRO A 117 -5.14 35.92 -24.74
CA PRO A 117 -6.38 35.80 -25.52
C PRO A 117 -6.43 34.54 -26.39
N GLU A 118 -5.31 34.12 -26.97
CA GLU A 118 -5.21 32.87 -27.76
C GLU A 118 -5.51 31.61 -26.93
N LEU A 119 -5.18 31.63 -25.64
CA LEU A 119 -5.49 30.55 -24.71
C LEU A 119 -6.95 30.60 -24.28
N ALA A 120 -7.49 31.82 -24.08
CA ALA A 120 -8.88 32.06 -23.73
C ALA A 120 -9.86 31.54 -24.79
N GLU A 121 -9.52 31.66 -26.08
CA GLU A 121 -10.36 31.14 -27.17
C GLU A 121 -10.48 29.61 -27.15
N LYS A 122 -9.44 28.91 -26.69
CA LYS A 122 -9.32 27.44 -26.71
C LYS A 122 -9.80 26.76 -25.43
N LEU A 123 -10.15 27.52 -24.40
CA LEU A 123 -10.59 27.02 -23.10
C LEU A 123 -12.02 27.47 -22.80
N ARG A 124 -12.79 26.60 -22.14
CA ARG A 124 -14.10 26.91 -21.58
C ARG A 124 -14.18 26.46 -20.13
N LEU A 125 -14.76 27.30 -19.27
CA LEU A 125 -14.98 26.98 -17.87
C LEU A 125 -16.45 26.61 -17.68
N LEU A 126 -16.72 25.44 -17.11
CA LEU A 126 -18.06 24.98 -16.78
C LEU A 126 -18.17 24.77 -15.27
N THR A 127 -19.18 25.37 -14.67
CA THR A 127 -19.54 25.18 -13.27
C THR A 127 -20.94 24.62 -13.21
N LEU A 128 -21.09 23.37 -12.78
CA LEU A 128 -22.37 22.68 -12.67
C LEU A 128 -22.77 22.57 -11.20
N SER A 129 -23.98 23.04 -10.87
CA SER A 129 -24.54 22.80 -9.55
C SER A 129 -24.95 21.34 -9.37
N PHE A 130 -24.69 20.80 -8.18
CA PHE A 130 -25.25 19.52 -7.77
C PHE A 130 -26.45 19.63 -6.82
N ASN A 131 -27.02 20.82 -6.64
CA ASN A 131 -28.22 21.06 -5.83
C ASN A 131 -29.33 21.74 -6.65
N PRO A 132 -29.91 21.06 -7.66
CA PRO A 132 -30.89 21.67 -8.57
C PRO A 132 -32.18 22.13 -7.88
N GLU A 133 -32.49 21.64 -6.68
CA GLU A 133 -33.64 22.06 -5.88
C GLU A 133 -33.52 23.53 -5.40
N HIS A 134 -32.29 23.99 -5.11
CA HIS A 134 -32.02 25.34 -4.62
C HIS A 134 -31.30 26.22 -5.65
N ASP A 135 -30.43 25.61 -6.45
CA ASP A 135 -29.61 26.30 -7.44
C ASP A 135 -30.31 26.29 -8.79
N THR A 136 -31.44 26.99 -8.86
CA THR A 136 -32.20 27.20 -10.10
C THR A 136 -31.37 28.01 -11.12
N PRO A 137 -31.77 28.06 -12.41
CA PRO A 137 -31.12 28.92 -13.40
C PRO A 137 -30.88 30.36 -12.93
N GLU A 138 -31.86 30.96 -12.26
CA GLU A 138 -31.78 32.32 -11.72
C GLU A 138 -30.76 32.42 -10.58
N MET A 139 -30.68 31.41 -9.71
CA MET A 139 -29.71 31.39 -8.62
C MET A 139 -28.29 31.20 -9.15
N MET A 140 -28.10 30.33 -10.14
CA MET A 140 -26.81 30.15 -10.82
C MET A 140 -26.40 31.40 -11.61
N GLN A 141 -27.37 32.15 -12.16
CA GLN A 141 -27.10 33.45 -12.77
C GLN A 141 -26.55 34.44 -11.75
N ARG A 142 -27.17 34.53 -10.56
CA ARG A 142 -26.71 35.41 -9.48
C ARG A 142 -25.33 34.99 -8.97
N TYR A 143 -25.11 33.69 -8.75
CA TYR A 143 -23.82 33.16 -8.33
C TYR A 143 -22.70 33.50 -9.32
N GLY A 144 -23.00 33.42 -10.63
CA GLY A 144 -22.04 33.69 -11.70
C GLY A 144 -21.90 35.16 -12.09
N GLN A 145 -22.77 36.06 -11.64
CA GLN A 145 -22.90 37.43 -12.17
C GLN A 145 -21.60 38.24 -12.09
N GLU A 146 -20.88 38.15 -10.97
CA GLU A 146 -19.58 38.85 -10.77
C GLU A 146 -18.39 38.07 -11.34
N LEU A 147 -18.61 36.82 -11.76
CA LEU A 147 -17.59 35.93 -12.30
C LEU A 147 -17.57 35.95 -13.83
N GLN A 148 -18.67 36.33 -14.48
CA GLN A 148 -18.76 36.48 -15.94
C GLN A 148 -18.03 37.75 -16.44
N ASP A 149 -17.37 37.64 -17.59
CA ASP A 149 -16.70 38.76 -18.28
C ASP A 149 -16.62 38.46 -19.79
N LYS A 150 -16.46 39.48 -20.64
CA LYS A 150 -16.46 39.38 -22.11
C LYS A 150 -15.27 38.63 -22.72
N GLY A 151 -14.26 38.24 -21.91
CA GLY A 151 -13.00 37.66 -22.40
C GLY A 151 -12.82 36.15 -22.27
N VAL A 152 -13.57 35.47 -21.38
CA VAL A 152 -13.44 34.02 -21.16
C VAL A 152 -14.84 33.43 -20.98
N GLU A 153 -15.14 32.36 -21.69
CA GLU A 153 -16.44 31.72 -21.61
C GLU A 153 -16.54 30.85 -20.35
N TRP A 154 -17.16 31.40 -19.31
CA TRP A 154 -17.50 30.70 -18.08
C TRP A 154 -19.02 30.54 -17.97
N ARG A 155 -19.49 29.29 -18.08
CA ARG A 155 -20.91 28.93 -17.98
C ARG A 155 -21.22 28.35 -16.60
N PHE A 156 -22.34 28.78 -16.06
CA PHE A 156 -22.91 28.28 -14.81
C PHE A 156 -24.17 27.50 -15.15
N LEU A 157 -24.28 26.29 -14.64
CA LEU A 157 -25.24 25.29 -15.07
C LEU A 157 -25.93 24.67 -13.86
N THR A 158 -27.13 24.18 -14.06
CA THR A 158 -27.86 23.32 -13.12
C THR A 158 -28.54 22.19 -13.90
N THR A 159 -29.30 21.34 -13.24
CA THR A 159 -30.16 20.34 -13.91
C THR A 159 -31.62 20.61 -13.61
N GLN A 160 -32.53 20.02 -14.40
CA GLN A 160 -33.96 20.15 -14.16
C GLN A 160 -34.41 19.48 -12.86
N SER A 161 -33.69 18.41 -12.46
CA SER A 161 -34.00 17.60 -11.29
C SER A 161 -32.76 16.87 -10.78
N GLU A 162 -32.82 16.33 -9.55
CA GLU A 162 -31.79 15.41 -9.06
C GLU A 162 -31.70 14.15 -9.91
N GLN A 163 -32.82 13.68 -10.47
CA GLN A 163 -32.84 12.48 -11.33
C GLN A 163 -32.00 12.67 -12.60
N ASP A 164 -32.01 13.87 -13.19
CA ASP A 164 -31.18 14.19 -14.36
C ASP A 164 -29.70 14.39 -13.97
N LEU A 165 -29.43 14.78 -12.73
CA LEU A 165 -28.10 15.00 -12.20
C LEU A 165 -27.37 13.70 -11.83
N GLN A 166 -28.07 12.74 -11.23
CA GLN A 166 -27.47 11.52 -10.69
C GLN A 166 -26.60 10.75 -11.71
N PRO A 167 -27.02 10.54 -12.98
CA PRO A 167 -26.17 9.87 -13.97
C PRO A 167 -24.85 10.61 -14.24
N ILE A 168 -24.90 11.95 -14.26
CA ILE A 168 -23.71 12.80 -14.45
C ILE A 168 -22.77 12.59 -13.27
N LEU A 169 -23.27 12.72 -12.03
CA LEU A 169 -22.45 12.54 -10.82
C LEU A 169 -21.86 11.14 -10.72
N ALA A 170 -22.64 10.10 -10.98
CA ALA A 170 -22.18 8.71 -10.94
C ALA A 170 -21.04 8.46 -11.93
N HIS A 171 -21.14 8.99 -13.16
CA HIS A 171 -20.10 8.85 -14.18
C HIS A 171 -18.80 9.54 -13.79
N TYR A 172 -18.89 10.75 -13.22
CA TYR A 172 -17.74 11.46 -12.67
C TYR A 172 -17.29 10.91 -11.29
N LYS A 173 -17.95 9.88 -10.75
CA LYS A 173 -17.71 9.32 -9.41
C LYS A 173 -17.78 10.38 -8.31
N GLN A 174 -18.65 11.36 -8.50
CA GLN A 174 -18.86 12.50 -7.62
C GLN A 174 -19.93 12.16 -6.58
N ASN A 175 -19.51 11.50 -5.50
CA ASN A 175 -20.42 11.14 -4.40
C ASN A 175 -20.79 12.39 -3.60
N ILE A 176 -22.09 12.65 -3.48
CA ILE A 176 -22.66 13.70 -2.64
C ILE A 176 -23.53 13.06 -1.56
N GLN A 177 -23.45 13.57 -0.32
CA GLN A 177 -24.31 13.13 0.78
C GLN A 177 -25.01 14.34 1.38
N LYS A 178 -26.35 14.31 1.42
CA LYS A 178 -27.14 15.31 2.14
C LYS A 178 -26.84 15.19 3.64
N VAL A 179 -26.52 16.29 4.29
CA VAL A 179 -26.32 16.34 5.74
C VAL A 179 -27.67 16.61 6.40
N TYR A 180 -28.00 15.82 7.42
CA TYR A 180 -29.24 15.97 8.18
C TYR A 180 -28.90 16.34 9.62
N ASP A 181 -29.72 17.17 10.25
CA ASP A 181 -29.60 17.50 11.66
C ASP A 181 -30.06 16.33 12.55
N ALA A 182 -29.96 16.52 13.87
CA ALA A 182 -30.36 15.51 14.86
C ALA A 182 -31.88 15.20 14.83
N GLN A 183 -32.68 16.02 14.14
CA GLN A 183 -34.12 15.85 13.96
C GLN A 183 -34.46 15.21 12.60
N GLY A 184 -33.44 14.85 11.80
CA GLY A 184 -33.60 14.25 10.47
C GLY A 184 -34.01 15.26 9.40
N GLN A 185 -33.92 16.57 9.66
CA GLN A 185 -34.16 17.60 8.65
C GLN A 185 -32.89 17.89 7.87
N PHE A 186 -33.02 18.06 6.57
CA PHE A 186 -31.89 18.39 5.71
C PHE A 186 -31.33 19.76 6.10
N THR A 187 -30.04 19.84 6.41
CA THR A 187 -29.40 21.07 6.88
C THR A 187 -29.14 22.10 5.78
N GLY A 188 -29.45 21.77 4.52
CA GLY A 188 -29.09 22.59 3.36
C GLY A 188 -27.62 22.45 2.94
N THR A 189 -26.87 21.54 3.56
CA THR A 189 -25.45 21.31 3.28
C THR A 189 -25.18 19.91 2.78
N PHE A 190 -24.18 19.78 1.91
CA PHE A 190 -23.76 18.50 1.36
C PHE A 190 -22.34 18.18 1.82
N SER A 191 -22.11 16.93 2.21
CA SER A 191 -20.77 16.38 2.34
C SER A 191 -20.35 15.83 0.97
N HIS A 192 -19.27 16.36 0.40
CA HIS A 192 -18.72 15.89 -0.85
C HIS A 192 -17.21 16.18 -0.94
N ILE A 193 -16.53 15.48 -1.83
CA ILE A 193 -15.12 15.74 -2.13
C ILE A 193 -15.06 16.76 -3.26
N LEU A 194 -14.31 17.85 -3.09
CA LEU A 194 -14.07 18.80 -4.18
C LEU A 194 -13.21 18.17 -5.28
N ARG A 195 -13.70 18.24 -6.52
CA ARG A 195 -12.96 17.83 -7.73
C ARG A 195 -13.21 18.81 -8.87
N VAL A 196 -12.14 19.17 -9.57
CA VAL A 196 -12.19 19.89 -10.85
C VAL A 196 -11.61 18.96 -11.92
N TYR A 197 -12.30 18.84 -13.05
CA TYR A 197 -11.94 17.91 -14.12
C TYR A 197 -11.38 18.69 -15.31
N LEU A 198 -10.24 18.24 -15.82
CA LEU A 198 -9.71 18.70 -17.11
C LEU A 198 -10.16 17.76 -18.21
N ILE A 199 -10.84 18.31 -19.22
CA ILE A 199 -11.41 17.56 -20.34
C ILE A 199 -10.85 18.13 -21.64
N ASP A 200 -10.39 17.28 -22.55
CA ASP A 200 -9.89 17.72 -23.85
C ASP A 200 -10.99 17.90 -24.92
N LYS A 201 -10.61 18.39 -26.10
CA LYS A 201 -11.51 18.59 -27.25
C LYS A 201 -12.22 17.32 -27.74
N ASN A 202 -11.67 16.15 -27.43
CA ASN A 202 -12.25 14.84 -27.77
C ASN A 202 -13.17 14.33 -26.65
N LYS A 203 -13.48 15.17 -25.65
CA LYS A 203 -14.33 14.84 -24.50
C LYS A 203 -13.72 13.71 -23.67
N GLN A 204 -12.40 13.67 -23.59
CA GLN A 204 -11.67 12.74 -22.74
C GLN A 204 -11.20 13.44 -21.46
N LEU A 205 -11.36 12.78 -20.32
CA LEU A 205 -10.82 13.22 -19.04
C LEU A 205 -9.31 13.07 -19.07
N ARG A 206 -8.59 14.16 -18.80
CA ARG A 206 -7.12 14.20 -18.84
C ARG A 206 -6.49 14.38 -17.47
N ASN A 207 -7.21 15.01 -16.55
CA ASN A 207 -6.79 15.14 -15.15
C ASN A 207 -7.98 15.40 -14.21
N ILE A 208 -7.80 15.13 -12.92
CA ILE A 208 -8.76 15.40 -11.83
C ILE A 208 -8.02 16.08 -10.69
N TYR A 209 -8.35 17.33 -10.39
CA TYR A 209 -7.69 18.11 -9.34
C TYR A 209 -8.48 18.04 -8.03
N SER A 210 -7.82 17.66 -6.95
CA SER A 210 -8.33 17.71 -5.58
C SER A 210 -7.90 18.99 -4.86
N VAL A 211 -8.44 19.25 -3.66
CA VAL A 211 -8.12 20.42 -2.81
C VAL A 211 -6.60 20.64 -2.66
N ALA A 212 -5.83 19.57 -2.52
CA ALA A 212 -4.37 19.65 -2.31
C ALA A 212 -3.58 20.10 -3.56
N PHE A 213 -4.12 19.91 -4.76
CA PHE A 213 -3.42 20.15 -6.03
C PHE A 213 -4.11 21.18 -6.93
N LEU A 214 -5.28 21.68 -6.53
CA LEU A 214 -6.05 22.66 -7.28
C LEU A 214 -5.39 24.05 -7.17
N HIS A 215 -4.56 24.38 -8.16
CA HIS A 215 -3.82 25.64 -8.22
C HIS A 215 -3.86 26.24 -9.64
N PRO A 216 -4.00 27.57 -9.81
CA PRO A 216 -4.10 28.17 -11.15
C PRO A 216 -2.90 27.87 -12.06
N ASP A 217 -1.68 27.81 -11.51
CA ASP A 217 -0.46 27.52 -12.29
C ASP A 217 -0.41 26.09 -12.83
N THR A 218 -0.81 25.10 -12.01
CA THR A 218 -0.82 23.69 -12.44
C THR A 218 -1.86 23.48 -13.53
N LEU A 219 -3.07 24.02 -13.35
CA LEU A 219 -4.15 23.94 -14.33
C LEU A 219 -3.77 24.59 -15.67
N ILE A 220 -3.13 25.77 -15.65
CA ILE A 220 -2.70 26.45 -16.88
C ILE A 220 -1.61 25.67 -17.62
N ASN A 221 -0.64 25.09 -16.90
CA ASN A 221 0.41 24.29 -17.54
C ASN A 221 -0.16 23.02 -18.17
N ASP A 222 -1.10 22.35 -17.51
CA ASP A 222 -1.80 21.19 -18.05
C ASP A 222 -2.60 21.55 -19.31
N ILE A 223 -3.33 22.68 -19.30
CA ILE A 223 -4.07 23.16 -20.47
C ILE A 223 -3.12 23.49 -21.63
N LYS A 224 -2.02 24.20 -21.36
CA LYS A 224 -1.01 24.52 -22.39
C LYS A 224 -0.40 23.26 -22.98
N THR A 225 -0.12 22.27 -22.14
CA THR A 225 0.38 20.95 -22.55
C THR A 225 -0.63 20.22 -23.47
N LEU A 226 -1.94 20.29 -23.20
CA LEU A 226 -2.96 19.73 -24.09
C LEU A 226 -3.10 20.45 -25.43
N LEU A 227 -2.87 21.76 -25.45
CA LEU A 227 -3.05 22.60 -26.64
C LEU A 227 -1.83 22.66 -27.55
N GLN A 228 -0.66 22.29 -27.05
CA GLN A 228 0.56 22.09 -27.85
C GLN A 228 0.45 20.78 -28.63
N ALA A 229 -0.35 20.77 -29.69
CA ALA A 229 -0.49 19.63 -30.60
C ALA A 229 0.72 19.52 -31.53
N GLU A 230 1.82 18.98 -31.00
CA GLU A 230 2.71 17.97 -31.59
C GLU A 230 3.81 17.71 -30.55
N PRO A 231 3.89 16.51 -29.96
CA PRO A 231 5.02 16.18 -29.12
C PRO A 231 6.28 16.27 -29.98
N LYS A 232 7.29 17.04 -29.55
CA LYS A 232 8.68 16.67 -29.83
C LYS A 232 8.77 15.21 -29.43
N GLN A 233 8.93 14.33 -30.43
CA GLN A 233 8.98 12.89 -30.25
C GLN A 233 10.03 12.53 -29.19
N ALA A 234 9.60 12.41 -27.94
CA ALA A 234 10.07 11.36 -27.06
C ALA A 234 9.25 10.13 -27.42
N ALA A 235 9.56 9.55 -28.58
CA ALA A 235 8.98 8.29 -29.00
C ALA A 235 9.53 7.18 -28.09
N ALA A 236 8.93 7.00 -26.92
CA ALA A 236 8.81 5.67 -26.36
C ALA A 236 7.73 4.95 -27.17
N HIS A 237 8.12 4.47 -28.35
CA HIS A 237 7.34 3.49 -29.09
C HIS A 237 7.18 2.25 -28.20
N PHE A 238 6.04 2.10 -27.52
CA PHE A 238 5.48 0.77 -27.28
C PHE A 238 4.87 0.29 -28.59
N SER A 239 5.73 0.01 -29.56
CA SER A 239 5.35 -0.84 -30.68
C SER A 239 5.08 -2.22 -30.08
N GLY A 240 3.90 -2.78 -30.33
CA GLY A 240 3.65 -4.19 -30.14
C GLY A 240 4.72 -4.99 -30.87
N GLN A 241 5.76 -5.38 -30.13
CA GLN A 241 6.64 -6.44 -30.56
C GLN A 241 5.82 -7.73 -30.43
N LYS A 242 5.64 -8.39 -31.57
CA LYS A 242 5.43 -9.84 -31.58
C LYS A 242 6.38 -10.46 -30.56
N SER A 243 5.78 -11.18 -29.61
CA SER A 243 6.40 -12.09 -28.66
C SER A 243 7.82 -12.51 -29.05
N VAL A 244 8.80 -11.77 -28.56
CA VAL A 244 10.08 -12.38 -28.21
C VAL A 244 9.78 -13.11 -26.90
N ALA A 245 10.08 -14.41 -26.85
CA ALA A 245 9.88 -15.21 -25.65
C ALA A 245 10.75 -14.64 -24.51
N ILE A 246 10.18 -13.78 -23.68
CA ILE A 246 10.82 -13.28 -22.45
C ILE A 246 10.43 -14.25 -21.34
N PRO A 247 11.38 -14.95 -20.69
CA PRO A 247 11.07 -16.06 -19.78
C PRO A 247 10.46 -15.67 -18.42
N ASP A 248 10.20 -14.37 -18.15
CA ASP A 248 9.96 -13.84 -16.80
C ASP A 248 8.55 -13.25 -16.59
N LEU A 249 7.51 -13.91 -17.13
CA LEU A 249 6.10 -13.54 -16.95
C LEU A 249 5.58 -13.55 -15.49
N TYR A 250 6.41 -13.98 -14.54
CA TYR A 250 6.01 -14.29 -13.16
C TYR A 250 6.92 -13.65 -12.10
N SER A 251 7.70 -12.63 -12.49
CA SER A 251 8.53 -11.87 -11.56
C SER A 251 7.70 -10.83 -10.79
N PRO A 252 8.10 -10.47 -9.56
CA PRO A 252 7.43 -9.43 -8.79
C PRO A 252 7.46 -8.11 -9.54
N GLY A 253 6.30 -7.44 -9.61
CA GLY A 253 6.14 -6.05 -10.02
C GLY A 253 7.24 -5.53 -10.94
N ASP A 254 7.88 -4.47 -10.52
CA ASP A 254 9.06 -3.94 -11.16
C ASP A 254 10.34 -4.36 -10.40
N ASN A 255 11.50 -4.46 -11.06
CA ASN A 255 12.74 -4.76 -10.35
C ASN A 255 13.24 -3.54 -9.58
N LYS A 256 13.01 -3.46 -8.26
CA LYS A 256 13.46 -2.33 -7.43
C LYS A 256 14.97 -2.18 -7.22
N LEU A 257 15.80 -3.03 -7.81
CA LEU A 257 17.25 -2.80 -7.77
C LEU A 257 17.58 -1.47 -8.46
N ASN A 258 18.24 -0.56 -7.74
CA ASN A 258 18.58 0.80 -8.19
C ASN A 258 17.36 1.72 -8.42
N TYR A 259 16.21 1.44 -7.80
CA TYR A 259 14.99 2.28 -7.91
C TYR A 259 15.18 3.72 -7.39
N GLU A 260 16.23 3.94 -6.60
CA GLU A 260 16.69 5.23 -6.11
C GLU A 260 17.45 6.06 -7.15
N HIS A 261 17.89 5.43 -8.25
CA HIS A 261 18.60 6.12 -9.31
C HIS A 261 17.61 6.77 -10.29
N SER A 262 17.95 7.97 -10.79
CA SER A 262 17.07 8.72 -11.70
C SER A 262 16.99 8.14 -13.12
N ASP A 263 17.87 7.22 -13.48
CA ASP A 263 17.89 6.50 -14.76
C ASP A 263 17.20 5.13 -14.70
N TYR A 264 16.53 4.84 -13.59
CA TYR A 264 15.76 3.63 -13.40
C TYR A 264 14.74 3.40 -14.54
N GLN A 265 14.76 2.20 -15.12
CA GLN A 265 13.79 1.78 -16.13
C GLN A 265 12.92 0.64 -15.61
N THR A 266 11.61 0.80 -15.81
CA THR A 266 10.65 -0.22 -15.40
C THR A 266 10.75 -1.47 -16.28
N HIS A 267 10.90 -2.61 -15.63
CA HIS A 267 10.74 -3.97 -16.15
C HIS A 267 9.35 -4.55 -15.81
N SER A 268 8.41 -3.72 -15.36
CA SER A 268 7.04 -4.17 -15.06
C SER A 268 6.36 -4.73 -16.32
N ILE A 269 5.72 -5.88 -16.16
CA ILE A 269 4.84 -6.46 -17.18
C ILE A 269 3.39 -5.98 -16.99
N ALA A 270 2.63 -5.87 -18.08
CA ALA A 270 1.22 -5.51 -18.01
C ALA A 270 0.43 -6.61 -17.28
N LEU A 271 -0.57 -6.23 -16.49
CA LEU A 271 -1.44 -7.18 -15.80
C LEU A 271 -2.14 -8.15 -16.77
N THR A 272 -2.42 -7.70 -18.00
CA THR A 272 -3.01 -8.52 -19.06
C THR A 272 -2.12 -9.66 -19.53
N ASP A 273 -0.81 -9.56 -19.30
CA ASP A 273 0.16 -10.57 -19.73
C ASP A 273 0.38 -11.65 -18.66
N ARG A 274 -0.17 -11.47 -17.46
CA ARG A 274 -0.12 -12.44 -16.36
C ARG A 274 -1.16 -13.54 -16.59
N ALA A 275 -0.77 -14.60 -17.30
CA ALA A 275 -1.62 -15.77 -17.50
C ALA A 275 -1.39 -16.83 -16.42
N GLY A 276 -2.45 -17.24 -15.73
CA GLY A 276 -2.41 -18.35 -14.78
C GLY A 276 -2.39 -19.72 -15.45
N GLN A 277 -1.62 -20.66 -14.89
CA GLN A 277 -1.58 -22.05 -15.30
C GLN A 277 -1.64 -22.97 -14.08
N ALA A 278 -2.69 -23.79 -13.97
CA ALA A 278 -2.82 -24.73 -12.88
C ALA A 278 -1.71 -25.81 -12.90
N ALA A 279 -1.04 -26.00 -11.77
CA ALA A 279 0.02 -26.97 -11.55
C ALA A 279 -0.49 -28.19 -10.78
N ASN A 280 0.18 -29.33 -10.92
CA ASN A 280 -0.10 -30.51 -10.12
C ASN A 280 0.67 -30.46 -8.79
N LEU A 281 0.24 -29.56 -7.91
CA LEU A 281 0.89 -29.28 -6.62
C LEU A 281 1.05 -30.51 -5.72
N LEU A 282 0.14 -31.49 -5.82
CA LEU A 282 0.23 -32.75 -5.08
C LEU A 282 1.44 -33.61 -5.51
N LYS A 283 1.91 -33.47 -6.75
CA LYS A 283 3.12 -34.15 -7.25
C LYS A 283 4.35 -33.66 -6.49
N THR A 284 4.47 -32.36 -6.30
CA THR A 284 5.59 -31.72 -5.58
C THR A 284 5.62 -32.12 -4.10
N VAL A 285 4.45 -32.32 -3.48
CA VAL A 285 4.38 -32.85 -2.12
C VAL A 285 4.83 -34.32 -2.04
N LYS A 286 4.35 -35.17 -2.96
CA LYS A 286 4.69 -36.60 -2.99
C LYS A 286 6.17 -36.84 -3.32
N LYS A 287 6.75 -35.97 -4.14
CA LYS A 287 8.16 -35.98 -4.50
C LYS A 287 8.73 -34.56 -4.33
N PRO A 288 9.15 -34.20 -3.11
CA PRO A 288 9.73 -32.89 -2.83
C PRO A 288 10.90 -32.58 -3.76
N PRO A 289 11.06 -31.33 -4.22
CA PRO A 289 12.23 -30.92 -4.98
C PRO A 289 13.53 -31.17 -4.20
N LEU A 290 14.63 -31.32 -4.94
CA LEU A 290 15.95 -31.59 -4.36
C LEU A 290 16.31 -30.56 -3.28
N GLY A 291 16.84 -31.03 -2.16
CA GLY A 291 17.23 -30.19 -1.03
C GLY A 291 16.16 -30.02 0.06
N LEU A 292 14.93 -30.47 -0.18
CA LEU A 292 13.88 -30.53 0.84
C LEU A 292 13.67 -31.96 1.39
N PRO A 293 13.28 -32.11 2.67
CA PRO A 293 12.84 -33.39 3.20
C PRO A 293 11.40 -33.72 2.75
N ALA A 294 10.92 -34.91 3.12
CA ALA A 294 9.51 -35.28 2.98
C ALA A 294 8.61 -34.24 3.67
N VAL A 295 7.56 -33.79 2.97
CA VAL A 295 6.60 -32.80 3.50
C VAL A 295 5.87 -33.38 4.71
N PRO A 296 5.88 -32.72 5.88
CA PRO A 296 5.07 -33.13 7.03
C PRO A 296 3.58 -32.97 6.72
N VAL A 297 2.83 -34.07 6.76
CA VAL A 297 1.37 -34.08 6.57
C VAL A 297 0.71 -34.67 7.81
N PRO A 298 -0.13 -33.91 8.54
CA PRO A 298 -0.85 -34.43 9.71
C PRO A 298 -1.80 -35.57 9.34
N ALA A 299 -1.86 -36.61 10.17
CA ALA A 299 -2.74 -37.76 9.94
C ALA A 299 -4.23 -37.38 9.92
N ASN A 300 -4.64 -36.37 10.68
CA ASN A 300 -6.00 -35.86 10.71
C ASN A 300 -6.33 -34.91 9.53
N ASN A 301 -5.32 -34.48 8.75
CA ASN A 301 -5.52 -33.64 7.57
C ASN A 301 -4.69 -34.15 6.37
N PRO A 302 -5.00 -35.34 5.84
CA PRO A 302 -4.34 -35.85 4.64
C PRO A 302 -4.64 -34.96 3.45
N LEU A 303 -3.63 -34.73 2.60
CA LEU A 303 -3.74 -33.89 1.41
C LEU A 303 -4.47 -34.62 0.28
N THR A 304 -5.54 -34.01 -0.22
CA THR A 304 -6.28 -34.45 -1.40
C THR A 304 -6.39 -33.31 -2.41
N LYS A 305 -6.70 -33.62 -3.67
CA LYS A 305 -6.89 -32.59 -4.70
C LYS A 305 -8.02 -31.64 -4.31
N GLU A 306 -9.09 -32.18 -3.76
CA GLU A 306 -10.28 -31.44 -3.33
C GLU A 306 -9.97 -30.45 -2.21
N LYS A 307 -9.19 -30.86 -1.20
CA LYS A 307 -8.78 -29.97 -0.11
C LYS A 307 -7.82 -28.88 -0.58
N ILE A 308 -6.87 -29.22 -1.45
CA ILE A 308 -5.91 -28.25 -2.02
C ILE A 308 -6.67 -27.21 -2.87
N SER A 309 -7.57 -27.64 -3.75
CA SER A 309 -8.36 -26.73 -4.58
C SER A 309 -9.29 -25.85 -3.76
N LEU A 310 -9.94 -26.39 -2.71
CA LEU A 310 -10.76 -25.60 -1.80
C LEU A 310 -9.93 -24.59 -0.99
N GLY A 311 -8.78 -25.01 -0.46
CA GLY A 311 -7.83 -24.14 0.22
C GLY A 311 -7.31 -23.02 -0.67
N ARG A 312 -6.96 -23.34 -1.91
CA ARG A 312 -6.55 -22.36 -2.91
C ARG A 312 -7.66 -21.35 -3.15
N LYS A 313 -8.90 -21.80 -3.37
CA LYS A 313 -10.05 -20.89 -3.55
C LYS A 313 -10.21 -19.94 -2.35
N LEU A 314 -10.16 -20.45 -1.12
CA LEU A 314 -10.27 -19.63 0.10
C LEU A 314 -9.13 -18.62 0.22
N PHE A 315 -7.90 -19.03 -0.10
CA PHE A 315 -6.70 -18.19 0.04
C PHE A 315 -6.76 -16.89 -0.81
N TYR A 316 -7.38 -16.96 -1.99
CA TYR A 316 -7.54 -15.82 -2.91
C TYR A 316 -8.91 -15.13 -2.81
N ASP A 317 -9.80 -15.57 -1.91
CA ASP A 317 -11.15 -15.01 -1.79
C ASP A 317 -11.18 -13.75 -0.92
N ARG A 318 -11.47 -12.62 -1.55
CA ARG A 318 -11.48 -11.31 -0.88
C ARG A 318 -12.70 -11.13 0.03
N ARG A 319 -13.77 -11.88 -0.24
CA ARG A 319 -15.01 -11.87 0.55
C ARG A 319 -14.78 -12.36 1.98
N LEU A 320 -13.66 -13.03 2.25
CA LEU A 320 -13.31 -13.50 3.59
C LEU A 320 -12.85 -12.38 4.54
N SER A 321 -12.51 -11.17 4.07
CA SER A 321 -12.29 -10.03 4.97
C SER A 321 -13.60 -9.35 5.35
N LEU A 322 -13.64 -8.60 6.45
CA LEU A 322 -14.84 -7.91 6.95
C LEU A 322 -15.61 -7.17 5.85
N ASN A 323 -14.92 -6.34 5.08
CA ASN A 323 -15.48 -5.49 4.03
C ASN A 323 -15.37 -6.08 2.61
N ASN A 324 -15.04 -7.36 2.47
CA ASN A 324 -14.89 -8.07 1.19
C ASN A 324 -13.78 -7.54 0.26
N THR A 325 -12.73 -6.91 0.80
CA THR A 325 -11.66 -6.32 -0.01
C THR A 325 -10.28 -6.96 0.15
N PHE A 326 -10.06 -7.86 1.13
CA PHE A 326 -8.76 -8.45 1.42
C PHE A 326 -8.78 -9.98 1.36
N SER A 327 -7.73 -10.56 0.79
CA SER A 327 -7.44 -12.01 0.82
C SER A 327 -6.02 -12.26 1.33
N CYS A 328 -5.70 -13.51 1.66
CA CYS A 328 -4.35 -13.90 2.10
C CYS A 328 -3.29 -13.50 1.06
N ALA A 329 -3.64 -13.62 -0.23
CA ALA A 329 -2.78 -13.31 -1.36
C ALA A 329 -2.39 -11.83 -1.51
N MET A 330 -2.99 -10.92 -0.75
CA MET A 330 -2.64 -9.49 -0.78
C MET A 330 -1.45 -9.15 0.15
N CYS A 331 -1.25 -9.94 1.20
CA CYS A 331 -0.07 -9.84 2.07
C CYS A 331 0.99 -10.90 1.72
N HIS A 332 0.57 -12.01 1.11
CA HIS A 332 1.41 -13.11 0.65
C HIS A 332 1.34 -13.20 -0.88
N VAL A 333 1.85 -12.16 -1.54
CA VAL A 333 1.75 -11.94 -2.98
C VAL A 333 2.64 -12.97 -3.70
N PRO A 334 2.08 -13.85 -4.56
CA PRO A 334 2.81 -14.97 -5.17
C PRO A 334 4.09 -14.54 -5.89
N GLU A 335 3.98 -13.56 -6.78
CA GLU A 335 5.10 -13.04 -7.57
C GLU A 335 6.16 -12.35 -6.70
N GLN A 336 5.80 -11.87 -5.51
CA GLN A 336 6.73 -11.28 -4.53
C GLN A 336 7.33 -12.32 -3.59
N GLY A 337 7.27 -13.60 -3.96
CA GLY A 337 7.78 -14.70 -3.15
C GLY A 337 6.82 -15.12 -2.03
N PHE A 338 5.51 -15.02 -2.27
CA PHE A 338 4.45 -15.25 -1.27
C PHE A 338 4.66 -14.43 0.01
N THR A 339 5.12 -13.20 -0.15
CA THR A 339 5.26 -12.16 0.88
C THR A 339 4.81 -10.81 0.28
N SER A 340 4.98 -9.72 1.01
CA SER A 340 4.86 -8.35 0.52
C SER A 340 6.26 -7.75 0.52
N ASN A 341 6.90 -7.70 -0.66
CA ASN A 341 8.26 -7.19 -0.82
C ASN A 341 8.33 -5.71 -1.22
N GLU A 342 7.17 -5.12 -1.47
CA GLU A 342 7.04 -3.71 -1.87
C GLU A 342 7.12 -2.75 -0.68
N MET A 343 6.83 -3.26 0.52
CA MET A 343 6.70 -2.48 1.75
C MET A 343 7.43 -3.17 2.92
N ALA A 344 7.92 -2.38 3.89
CA ALA A 344 8.55 -2.91 5.10
C ALA A 344 7.58 -3.81 5.89
N THR A 345 6.34 -3.34 6.04
CA THR A 345 5.24 -4.06 6.68
C THR A 345 3.98 -3.94 5.83
N ALA A 346 3.13 -4.97 5.84
CA ALA A 346 1.93 -4.99 5.03
C ALA A 346 0.86 -4.01 5.55
N VAL A 347 -0.09 -3.68 4.68
CA VAL A 347 -1.24 -2.84 5.00
C VAL A 347 -2.50 -3.69 4.90
N GLY A 348 -3.23 -3.81 6.00
CA GLY A 348 -4.51 -4.51 6.04
C GLY A 348 -5.69 -3.59 5.77
N ILE A 349 -6.86 -3.99 6.28
CA ILE A 349 -8.13 -3.31 6.06
C ILE A 349 -8.06 -1.81 6.39
N GLU A 350 -8.69 -0.99 5.53
CA GLU A 350 -8.80 0.47 5.71
C GLU A 350 -7.46 1.21 5.88
N GLY A 351 -6.35 0.66 5.37
CA GLY A 351 -5.04 1.30 5.46
C GLY A 351 -4.31 1.04 6.78
N ARG A 352 -4.82 0.14 7.63
CA ARG A 352 -4.20 -0.19 8.92
C ARG A 352 -2.91 -0.96 8.69
N THR A 353 -1.79 -0.37 9.07
CA THR A 353 -0.47 -0.99 8.87
C THR A 353 -0.21 -2.04 9.94
N VAL A 354 0.35 -3.19 9.56
CA VAL A 354 0.81 -4.19 10.53
C VAL A 354 2.20 -3.83 11.07
N ARG A 355 2.53 -4.29 12.27
CA ARG A 355 3.81 -3.98 12.92
C ARG A 355 5.01 -4.79 12.41
N ARG A 356 4.76 -5.90 11.69
CA ARG A 356 5.78 -6.85 11.25
C ARG A 356 5.73 -7.05 9.74
N ASN A 357 6.89 -7.36 9.17
CA ASN A 357 7.02 -7.82 7.80
C ASN A 357 6.28 -9.15 7.62
N SER A 358 5.60 -9.33 6.48
CA SER A 358 4.90 -10.57 6.16
C SER A 358 5.90 -11.67 5.81
N PRO A 359 6.00 -12.78 6.56
CA PRO A 359 6.91 -13.85 6.19
C PRO A 359 6.48 -14.53 4.89
N THR A 360 7.43 -15.06 4.12
CA THR A 360 7.10 -15.91 2.95
C THR A 360 6.35 -17.18 3.36
N LEU A 361 5.42 -17.63 2.50
CA LEU A 361 4.78 -18.95 2.64
C LEU A 361 5.54 -20.07 1.92
N TYR A 362 6.63 -19.77 1.20
CA TYR A 362 7.43 -20.84 0.62
C TYR A 362 7.98 -21.76 1.70
N ASN A 363 7.79 -23.06 1.51
CA ASN A 363 8.26 -24.12 2.40
C ASN A 363 7.67 -24.03 3.82
N ILE A 364 6.55 -23.34 4.02
CA ILE A 364 5.96 -23.16 5.36
C ILE A 364 5.50 -24.47 6.00
N ALA A 365 5.25 -25.51 5.18
CA ALA A 365 4.93 -26.87 5.61
C ALA A 365 5.96 -27.49 6.58
N TYR A 366 7.20 -27.00 6.55
CA TYR A 366 8.31 -27.52 7.36
C TYR A 366 8.56 -26.72 8.64
N ALA A 367 7.84 -25.62 8.85
CA ALA A 367 7.98 -24.80 10.04
C ALA A 367 7.45 -25.54 11.28
N ARG A 368 8.21 -25.52 12.38
CA ARG A 368 7.79 -26.10 13.66
C ARG A 368 6.94 -25.14 14.49
N SER A 369 7.17 -23.85 14.28
CA SER A 369 6.39 -22.75 14.84
C SER A 369 6.17 -21.68 13.77
N LEU A 370 5.06 -20.96 13.89
CA LEU A 370 4.56 -19.98 12.92
C LEU A 370 4.57 -18.58 13.54
N PHE A 371 4.49 -17.56 12.68
CA PHE A 371 4.76 -16.15 13.00
C PHE A 371 6.21 -15.87 13.45
N HIS A 372 6.59 -14.59 13.43
CA HIS A 372 7.90 -14.14 13.91
C HIS A 372 8.11 -14.36 15.41
N ASP A 373 7.05 -14.41 16.22
CA ASP A 373 7.10 -14.65 17.67
C ASP A 373 6.84 -16.11 18.05
N SER A 374 6.75 -17.03 17.08
CA SER A 374 6.48 -18.45 17.32
C SER A 374 5.21 -18.73 18.12
N ARG A 375 4.18 -17.88 18.05
CA ARG A 375 2.97 -18.02 18.88
C ARG A 375 2.04 -19.16 18.47
N GLU A 376 2.26 -19.74 17.29
CA GLU A 376 1.39 -20.77 16.73
C GLU A 376 2.20 -21.99 16.28
N THR A 377 1.58 -23.16 16.31
CA THR A 377 2.23 -24.46 16.08
C THR A 377 1.66 -25.22 14.90
N THR A 378 0.47 -24.85 14.40
CA THR A 378 -0.17 -25.54 13.27
C THR A 378 -0.70 -24.55 12.24
N LEU A 379 -0.58 -24.92 10.96
CA LEU A 379 -1.13 -24.13 9.85
C LEU A 379 -2.66 -24.06 9.95
N GLU A 380 -3.29 -25.15 10.41
CA GLU A 380 -4.75 -25.22 10.60
C GLU A 380 -5.30 -24.16 11.56
N GLN A 381 -4.53 -23.77 12.58
CA GLN A 381 -4.94 -22.77 13.57
C GLN A 381 -4.46 -21.37 13.22
N GLN A 382 -3.28 -21.25 12.60
CA GLN A 382 -2.64 -19.98 12.25
C GLN A 382 -3.55 -19.04 11.48
N ILE A 383 -4.35 -19.57 10.56
CA ILE A 383 -5.24 -18.81 9.66
C ILE A 383 -6.29 -17.96 10.40
N TRP A 384 -6.65 -18.32 11.64
CA TRP A 384 -7.64 -17.56 12.40
C TRP A 384 -7.10 -16.22 12.89
N ALA A 385 -5.79 -16.12 13.14
CA ALA A 385 -5.21 -14.85 13.58
C ALA A 385 -5.36 -13.73 12.53
N PRO A 386 -4.94 -13.89 11.26
CA PRO A 386 -5.12 -12.84 10.24
C PRO A 386 -6.60 -12.60 9.90
N LEU A 387 -7.44 -13.64 9.94
CA LEU A 387 -8.89 -13.51 9.69
C LEU A 387 -9.59 -12.60 10.71
N LEU A 388 -9.14 -12.63 11.97
CA LEU A 388 -9.77 -11.90 13.08
C LEU A 388 -9.02 -10.61 13.47
N ALA A 389 -7.74 -10.48 13.14
CA ALA A 389 -6.95 -9.31 13.51
C ALA A 389 -7.51 -8.04 12.88
N HIS A 390 -7.76 -7.03 13.72
CA HIS A 390 -8.40 -5.77 13.32
C HIS A 390 -7.60 -4.93 12.31
N ASN A 391 -6.30 -5.14 12.22
CA ASN A 391 -5.39 -4.50 11.27
C ASN A 391 -5.01 -5.42 10.10
N GLU A 392 -5.68 -6.58 9.95
CA GLU A 392 -5.53 -7.48 8.81
C GLU A 392 -6.89 -7.65 8.12
N MET A 393 -7.63 -8.75 8.35
CA MET A 393 -8.93 -9.00 7.70
C MET A 393 -10.14 -8.62 8.56
N ALA A 394 -9.93 -8.35 9.86
CA ALA A 394 -10.85 -7.72 10.80
C ALA A 394 -12.26 -8.33 10.96
N ASN A 395 -12.45 -9.63 10.72
CA ASN A 395 -13.73 -10.24 11.00
C ASN A 395 -14.03 -10.22 12.51
N PRO A 396 -15.28 -9.96 12.91
CA PRO A 396 -15.65 -9.85 14.33
C PRO A 396 -15.63 -11.20 15.06
N SER A 397 -15.77 -12.32 14.34
CA SER A 397 -15.76 -13.65 14.91
C SER A 397 -15.52 -14.74 13.87
N ILE A 398 -15.18 -15.95 14.35
CA ILE A 398 -15.08 -17.16 13.52
C ILE A 398 -16.43 -17.48 12.86
N GLY A 399 -17.53 -17.35 13.62
CA GLY A 399 -18.89 -17.61 13.11
C GLY A 399 -19.24 -16.72 11.92
N TYR A 400 -18.85 -15.45 11.97
CA TYR A 400 -19.06 -14.51 10.87
C TYR A 400 -18.37 -14.96 9.57
N VAL A 401 -17.13 -15.46 9.66
CA VAL A 401 -16.41 -16.02 8.50
C VAL A 401 -17.10 -17.27 7.96
N ILE A 402 -17.55 -18.16 8.85
CA ILE A 402 -18.29 -19.38 8.47
C ILE A 402 -19.59 -19.01 7.74
N ASP A 403 -20.33 -18.03 8.25
CA ASP A 403 -21.59 -17.56 7.64
C ASP A 403 -21.38 -16.96 6.25
N LYS A 404 -20.29 -16.21 6.04
CA LYS A 404 -19.93 -15.73 4.70
C LYS A 404 -19.74 -16.88 3.69
N ILE A 405 -19.04 -17.93 4.11
CA ILE A 405 -18.81 -19.11 3.25
C ILE A 405 -20.13 -19.86 3.01
N ASN A 406 -20.96 -20.04 4.04
CA ASN A 406 -22.26 -20.71 3.92
C ASN A 406 -23.22 -19.96 2.98
N ASN A 407 -23.18 -18.62 2.98
CA ASN A 407 -24.04 -17.79 2.14
C ASN A 407 -23.51 -17.58 0.71
N SER A 408 -22.33 -18.10 0.40
CA SER A 408 -21.70 -17.97 -0.92
C SER A 408 -22.01 -19.19 -1.78
N ALA A 409 -22.84 -19.00 -2.82
CA ALA A 409 -23.37 -20.08 -3.64
C ALA A 409 -22.28 -20.95 -4.29
N ASP A 410 -21.14 -20.36 -4.62
CA ASP A 410 -19.99 -21.02 -5.24
C ASP A 410 -19.19 -21.94 -4.30
N TYR A 411 -19.49 -21.95 -3.00
CA TYR A 411 -18.94 -22.91 -2.04
C TYR A 411 -19.83 -24.13 -1.78
N LYS A 412 -21.07 -24.11 -2.27
CA LYS A 412 -22.07 -25.16 -2.01
C LYS A 412 -21.53 -26.54 -2.40
N GLY A 413 -21.48 -27.46 -1.44
CA GLY A 413 -21.03 -28.84 -1.64
C GLY A 413 -19.51 -29.03 -1.74
N LEU A 414 -18.69 -27.96 -1.80
CA LEU A 414 -17.23 -28.10 -1.88
C LEU A 414 -16.63 -28.69 -0.60
N PHE A 415 -17.11 -28.24 0.56
CA PHE A 415 -16.68 -28.77 1.86
C PHE A 415 -17.13 -30.23 2.05
N LYS A 416 -18.38 -30.55 1.66
CA LYS A 416 -18.88 -31.93 1.69
C LYS A 416 -18.03 -32.86 0.82
N LYS A 417 -17.60 -32.38 -0.35
CA LYS A 417 -16.70 -33.13 -1.25
C LYS A 417 -15.30 -33.31 -0.67
N ALA A 418 -14.74 -32.29 -0.04
CA ALA A 418 -13.38 -32.31 0.49
C ALA A 418 -13.23 -33.03 1.85
N PHE A 419 -14.25 -32.95 2.70
CA PHE A 419 -14.19 -33.40 4.11
C PHE A 419 -15.34 -34.30 4.54
N GLY A 420 -16.39 -34.47 3.74
CA GLY A 420 -17.63 -35.12 4.17
C GLY A 420 -18.45 -34.32 5.19
N LYS A 421 -18.05 -33.07 5.47
CA LYS A 421 -18.65 -32.15 6.44
C LYS A 421 -18.98 -30.81 5.78
N GLU A 422 -19.84 -30.03 6.40
CA GLU A 422 -20.13 -28.64 6.01
C GLU A 422 -18.98 -27.69 6.41
N PRO A 423 -19.00 -26.41 5.95
CA PRO A 423 -18.04 -25.41 6.39
C PRO A 423 -18.05 -25.22 7.91
N GLY A 424 -16.87 -25.17 8.51
CA GLY A 424 -16.69 -24.96 9.95
C GLY A 424 -15.25 -24.65 10.29
N MET A 425 -14.98 -24.33 11.56
CA MET A 425 -13.65 -23.88 12.01
C MET A 425 -12.54 -24.89 11.63
N GLU A 426 -12.78 -26.18 11.84
CA GLU A 426 -11.84 -27.24 11.50
C GLU A 426 -11.60 -27.34 9.98
N THR A 427 -12.67 -27.42 9.19
CA THR A 427 -12.59 -27.71 7.76
C THR A 427 -12.04 -26.52 6.96
N ILE A 428 -12.32 -25.28 7.37
CA ILE A 428 -11.76 -24.07 6.78
C ILE A 428 -10.26 -24.03 7.01
N GLY A 429 -9.83 -24.19 8.27
CA GLY A 429 -8.41 -24.17 8.62
C GLY A 429 -7.64 -25.28 7.92
N MET A 430 -8.21 -26.49 7.89
CA MET A 430 -7.62 -27.63 7.17
C MET A 430 -7.53 -27.43 5.65
N ALA A 431 -8.49 -26.75 5.04
CA ALA A 431 -8.47 -26.47 3.61
C ALA A 431 -7.33 -25.53 3.24
N ILE A 432 -7.26 -24.35 3.88
CA ILE A 432 -6.21 -23.36 3.62
C ILE A 432 -4.82 -23.96 3.91
N ALA A 433 -4.67 -24.62 5.06
CA ALA A 433 -3.44 -25.30 5.43
C ALA A 433 -3.05 -26.43 4.45
N SER A 434 -4.01 -27.02 3.73
CA SER A 434 -3.71 -28.01 2.68
C SER A 434 -3.08 -27.35 1.45
N TYR A 435 -3.52 -26.15 1.09
CA TYR A 435 -2.92 -25.38 0.00
C TYR A 435 -1.53 -24.86 0.39
N GLU A 436 -1.38 -24.26 1.56
CA GLU A 436 -0.08 -23.74 2.04
C GLU A 436 1.00 -24.82 2.09
N ARG A 437 0.64 -26.06 2.47
CA ARG A 437 1.57 -27.20 2.48
C ARG A 437 2.12 -27.59 1.10
N THR A 438 1.53 -27.08 0.04
CA THR A 438 1.96 -27.37 -1.33
C THR A 438 2.91 -26.34 -1.91
N LEU A 439 3.09 -25.18 -1.25
CA LEU A 439 3.96 -24.08 -1.69
C LEU A 439 5.44 -24.38 -1.41
N ASN A 440 5.95 -25.49 -1.96
CA ASN A 440 7.31 -25.96 -1.72
C ASN A 440 8.23 -25.59 -2.89
N SER A 441 9.28 -24.81 -2.60
CA SER A 441 10.26 -24.32 -3.57
C SER A 441 11.69 -24.67 -3.14
N ALA A 442 12.40 -25.39 -4.00
CA ALA A 442 13.81 -25.77 -3.84
C ALA A 442 14.39 -26.21 -5.19
N ASN A 443 15.33 -27.17 -5.21
CA ASN A 443 16.13 -27.50 -6.40
C ASN A 443 16.91 -26.28 -6.94
N SER A 444 17.35 -25.42 -6.02
CA SER A 444 18.15 -24.23 -6.30
C SER A 444 19.53 -24.56 -6.89
N ALA A 445 20.26 -23.54 -7.34
CA ALA A 445 21.66 -23.68 -7.77
C ALA A 445 22.51 -24.37 -6.69
N PHE A 446 22.34 -23.96 -5.43
CA PHE A 446 22.97 -24.61 -4.28
C PHE A 446 22.52 -26.07 -4.13
N ASP A 447 21.22 -26.37 -4.22
CA ASP A 447 20.74 -27.75 -4.02
C ASP A 447 21.31 -28.71 -5.07
N ARG A 448 21.37 -28.28 -6.34
CA ARG A 448 21.96 -29.05 -7.44
C ARG A 448 23.47 -29.26 -7.26
N TRP A 449 24.20 -28.24 -6.81
CA TRP A 449 25.63 -28.36 -6.53
C TRP A 449 25.93 -29.25 -5.32
N TYR A 450 25.30 -28.96 -4.18
CA TYR A 450 25.62 -29.59 -2.90
C TYR A 450 25.01 -30.99 -2.77
N TYR A 451 23.72 -31.16 -3.07
CA TYR A 451 23.03 -32.45 -2.96
C TYR A 451 23.05 -33.22 -4.29
N GLY A 452 22.85 -32.53 -5.41
CA GLY A 452 22.83 -33.13 -6.75
C GLY A 452 24.22 -33.44 -7.32
N LYS A 453 25.29 -32.91 -6.70
CA LYS A 453 26.70 -33.09 -7.11
C LYS A 453 27.03 -32.54 -8.50
N ASP A 454 26.22 -31.62 -9.00
CA ASP A 454 26.51 -30.89 -10.23
C ASP A 454 27.55 -29.79 -9.96
N LYS A 455 28.79 -30.03 -10.39
CA LYS A 455 29.91 -29.11 -10.16
C LYS A 455 29.75 -27.76 -10.86
N GLN A 456 28.88 -27.65 -11.86
CA GLN A 456 28.67 -26.42 -12.62
C GLN A 456 27.44 -25.63 -12.16
N ALA A 457 26.64 -26.18 -11.26
CA ALA A 457 25.39 -25.56 -10.83
C ALA A 457 25.57 -24.32 -9.95
N LEU A 458 26.73 -24.15 -9.29
CA LEU A 458 27.02 -23.04 -8.39
C LEU A 458 28.36 -22.40 -8.78
N ASP A 459 28.40 -21.08 -8.92
CA ASP A 459 29.63 -20.36 -9.28
C ASP A 459 30.66 -20.30 -8.14
N ALA A 460 31.88 -19.87 -8.46
CA ALA A 460 32.99 -19.84 -7.50
C ALA A 460 32.77 -18.87 -6.33
N LYS A 461 32.09 -17.73 -6.55
CA LYS A 461 31.80 -16.75 -5.50
C LYS A 461 30.81 -17.33 -4.50
N ALA A 462 29.71 -17.89 -4.98
CA ALA A 462 28.70 -18.53 -4.13
C ALA A 462 29.25 -19.79 -3.43
N GLN A 463 30.20 -20.52 -4.04
CA GLN A 463 30.93 -21.60 -3.36
C GLN A 463 31.79 -21.08 -2.20
N HIS A 464 32.51 -19.98 -2.39
CA HIS A 464 33.28 -19.34 -1.30
C HIS A 464 32.34 -18.78 -0.21
N GLY A 465 31.23 -18.17 -0.61
CA GLY A 465 30.16 -17.74 0.30
C GLY A 465 29.61 -18.87 1.16
N PHE A 466 29.42 -20.06 0.60
CA PHE A 466 29.03 -21.25 1.35
C PHE A 466 30.09 -21.68 2.38
N GLN A 467 31.39 -21.56 2.04
CA GLN A 467 32.48 -21.85 2.99
C GLN A 467 32.48 -20.84 4.15
N LEU A 468 32.25 -19.56 3.87
CA LEU A 468 32.10 -18.52 4.89
C LEU A 468 30.88 -18.80 5.78
N PHE A 469 29.74 -19.14 5.18
CA PHE A 469 28.48 -19.44 5.86
C PHE A 469 28.61 -20.56 6.92
N ASN A 470 29.36 -21.62 6.60
CA ASN A 470 29.59 -22.75 7.52
C ASN A 470 30.86 -22.61 8.37
N GLY A 471 31.70 -21.61 8.09
CA GLY A 471 33.00 -21.42 8.70
C GLY A 471 33.05 -20.08 9.44
N LYS A 472 33.80 -19.13 8.87
CA LYS A 472 34.11 -17.84 9.51
C LYS A 472 32.87 -17.06 9.94
N ALA A 473 31.84 -16.98 9.10
CA ALA A 473 30.61 -16.25 9.40
C ALA A 473 29.67 -17.03 10.34
N ASN A 474 29.82 -18.36 10.41
CA ASN A 474 29.09 -19.25 11.32
C ASN A 474 27.55 -19.13 11.28
N CYS A 475 27.00 -18.68 10.14
CA CYS A 475 25.56 -18.51 9.93
C CYS A 475 24.79 -19.84 10.08
N SER A 476 25.44 -20.97 9.75
CA SER A 476 24.89 -22.32 9.87
C SER A 476 24.51 -22.73 11.30
N SER A 477 24.96 -22.00 12.33
CA SER A 477 24.60 -22.27 13.73
C SER A 477 23.09 -22.11 13.99
N CYS A 478 22.45 -21.12 13.34
CA CYS A 478 21.00 -20.92 13.39
C CYS A 478 20.34 -21.36 12.07
N HIS A 479 21.01 -21.14 10.94
CA HIS A 479 20.49 -21.50 9.62
C HIS A 479 20.98 -22.88 9.19
N SER A 480 20.47 -23.90 9.89
CA SER A 480 21.01 -25.26 9.82
C SER A 480 20.90 -25.95 8.45
N ILE A 481 21.93 -26.73 8.13
CA ILE A 481 22.06 -27.58 6.94
C ILE A 481 22.32 -29.01 7.40
N THR A 482 21.64 -29.99 6.80
CA THR A 482 21.85 -31.42 7.11
C THR A 482 22.54 -32.13 5.94
N ARG A 483 22.92 -33.40 6.14
CA ARG A 483 23.52 -34.21 5.07
C ARG A 483 22.58 -34.49 3.90
N LYS A 484 21.25 -34.45 4.13
CA LYS A 484 20.24 -34.86 3.13
C LYS A 484 19.42 -33.70 2.57
N HIS A 485 19.30 -32.63 3.32
CA HIS A 485 18.45 -31.48 3.00
C HIS A 485 18.89 -30.23 3.77
N ALA A 486 18.54 -29.06 3.27
CA ALA A 486 18.71 -27.79 3.97
C ALA A 486 17.35 -27.12 4.12
N LEU A 487 16.97 -26.72 5.33
CA LEU A 487 15.85 -25.79 5.52
C LEU A 487 16.35 -24.40 5.90
N PHE A 488 17.64 -24.26 6.21
CA PHE A 488 18.28 -23.00 6.58
C PHE A 488 17.57 -22.30 7.75
N THR A 489 17.12 -23.08 8.73
CA THR A 489 16.52 -22.58 9.96
C THR A 489 16.61 -23.66 11.02
N ASP A 490 16.73 -23.26 12.28
CA ASP A 490 16.61 -24.12 13.46
C ASP A 490 15.22 -24.03 14.10
N ASN A 491 14.36 -23.13 13.60
CA ASN A 491 13.05 -22.75 14.16
C ASN A 491 13.11 -22.22 15.60
N ASN A 492 14.28 -21.85 16.12
CA ASN A 492 14.41 -21.24 17.44
C ASN A 492 14.20 -19.73 17.37
N ASN A 493 14.16 -19.07 18.53
CA ASN A 493 13.96 -17.63 18.63
C ASN A 493 15.23 -16.99 19.17
N HIS A 494 15.74 -15.97 18.48
CA HIS A 494 16.99 -15.28 18.81
C HIS A 494 16.78 -13.77 18.82
N ASN A 495 17.56 -13.09 19.67
CA ASN A 495 17.57 -11.64 19.74
C ASN A 495 18.82 -11.11 19.03
N THR A 496 18.60 -10.43 17.90
CA THR A 496 19.66 -9.77 17.13
C THR A 496 19.90 -8.32 17.55
N GLY A 497 19.03 -7.79 18.42
CA GLY A 497 19.03 -6.42 18.90
C GLY A 497 18.17 -5.44 18.09
N ILE A 498 17.57 -5.85 16.97
CA ILE A 498 16.70 -4.96 16.17
C ILE A 498 15.45 -4.56 16.93
N GLY A 499 14.75 -5.53 17.54
CA GLY A 499 13.54 -5.21 18.32
C GLY A 499 13.86 -4.32 19.53
N TYR A 500 15.04 -4.50 20.14
CA TYR A 500 15.53 -3.62 21.21
C TYR A 500 15.74 -2.20 20.69
N ALA A 501 16.44 -2.04 19.57
CA ALA A 501 16.73 -0.74 18.99
C ALA A 501 15.45 0.01 18.58
N GLU A 502 14.44 -0.72 18.10
CA GLU A 502 13.14 -0.15 17.78
C GLU A 502 12.38 0.27 19.04
N ALA A 503 12.34 -0.58 20.08
CA ALA A 503 11.59 -0.30 21.30
C ALA A 503 12.24 0.77 22.20
N MET A 504 13.57 0.88 22.18
CA MET A 504 14.37 1.78 23.02
C MET A 504 14.94 2.98 22.26
N GLY A 505 14.85 2.96 20.93
CA GLY A 505 15.31 4.04 20.07
C GLY A 505 14.49 5.31 20.29
N LYS A 506 15.13 6.47 20.06
CA LYS A 506 14.39 7.73 19.96
C LYS A 506 13.78 7.82 18.58
N THR A 507 12.50 8.15 18.50
CA THR A 507 11.86 8.47 17.22
C THR A 507 12.64 9.61 16.55
N ASP A 508 13.05 9.40 15.30
CA ASP A 508 13.69 10.44 14.53
C ASP A 508 12.77 11.66 14.38
N LYS A 509 13.35 12.86 14.33
CA LYS A 509 12.56 14.10 14.16
C LYS A 509 11.84 14.15 12.81
N THR A 510 12.41 13.46 11.82
CA THR A 510 11.93 13.39 10.44
C THR A 510 12.04 11.95 9.93
N GLN A 511 11.06 11.51 9.15
CA GLN A 511 11.08 10.25 8.43
C GLN A 511 11.25 10.55 6.94
N ARG A 512 12.25 9.92 6.31
CA ARG A 512 12.46 10.03 4.87
C ARG A 512 11.47 9.14 4.13
N VAL A 513 10.64 9.73 3.28
CA VAL A 513 9.58 9.05 2.52
C VAL A 513 9.88 9.18 1.04
N GLN A 514 9.87 8.06 0.32
CA GLN A 514 9.96 8.07 -1.14
C GLN A 514 8.58 8.33 -1.73
N VAL A 515 8.45 9.38 -2.54
CA VAL A 515 7.17 9.78 -3.19
C VAL A 515 7.13 9.45 -4.68
N ALA A 516 8.29 9.24 -5.30
CA ALA A 516 8.46 8.71 -6.66
C ALA A 516 9.83 8.02 -6.78
N PRO A 517 10.10 7.21 -7.82
CA PRO A 517 11.44 6.63 -8.06
C PRO A 517 12.52 7.73 -7.98
N GLY A 518 13.54 7.52 -7.15
CA GLY A 518 14.58 8.52 -6.86
C GLY A 518 14.16 9.81 -6.12
N VAL A 519 12.87 10.04 -5.86
CA VAL A 519 12.37 11.27 -5.22
C VAL A 519 11.97 11.01 -3.77
N TYR A 520 12.66 11.66 -2.84
CA TYR A 520 12.43 11.56 -1.41
C TYR A 520 12.06 12.91 -0.80
N VAL A 521 11.20 12.88 0.21
CA VAL A 521 10.86 14.02 1.07
C VAL A 521 11.07 13.62 2.52
N ASP A 522 11.60 14.53 3.32
CA ASP A 522 11.72 14.33 4.77
C ASP A 522 10.46 14.89 5.44
N VAL A 523 9.67 13.99 6.02
CA VAL A 523 8.40 14.32 6.67
C VAL A 523 8.62 14.43 8.17
N ALA A 524 8.19 15.53 8.80
CA ALA A 524 8.30 15.67 10.25
C ALA A 524 7.51 14.56 10.96
N ALA A 525 8.13 13.90 11.96
CA ALA A 525 7.49 12.83 12.69
C ALA A 525 6.21 13.30 13.42
N THR A 526 6.17 14.57 13.84
CA THR A 526 4.98 15.20 14.41
C THR A 526 3.80 15.21 13.44
N LEU A 527 4.04 15.43 12.15
CA LEU A 527 2.99 15.38 11.13
C LEU A 527 2.47 13.94 10.97
N ILE A 528 3.36 12.94 10.96
CA ILE A 528 2.97 11.53 10.88
C ILE A 528 2.10 11.14 12.09
N THR A 529 2.47 11.58 13.30
CA THR A 529 1.68 11.29 14.52
C THR A 529 0.29 11.92 14.52
N THR A 530 0.00 12.92 13.68
CA THR A 530 -1.37 13.48 13.55
C THR A 530 -2.31 12.63 12.73
N VAL A 531 -1.78 11.73 11.89
CA VAL A 531 -2.56 10.92 10.94
C VAL A 531 -2.38 9.40 11.13
N ALA A 532 -1.42 8.98 11.96
CA ALA A 532 -1.10 7.58 12.22
C ALA A 532 -1.29 7.24 13.70
N GLU A 533 -1.73 6.02 13.98
CA GLU A 533 -1.73 5.48 15.35
C GLU A 533 -0.29 5.35 15.88
N THR A 534 -0.13 5.51 17.19
CA THR A 534 1.16 5.26 17.84
C THR A 534 1.54 3.79 17.67
N LYS A 535 2.64 3.55 16.95
CA LYS A 535 3.15 2.19 16.75
C LYS A 535 3.51 1.56 18.11
N PRO A 536 2.86 0.46 18.52
CA PRO A 536 3.20 -0.19 19.77
C PRO A 536 4.58 -0.85 19.66
N ASN A 537 5.32 -0.86 20.77
CA ASN A 537 6.59 -1.58 20.84
C ASN A 537 6.38 -3.07 20.55
N ASP A 538 7.24 -3.63 19.69
CA ASP A 538 7.27 -5.07 19.42
C ASP A 538 8.30 -5.72 20.36
N LEU A 539 7.81 -6.49 21.32
CA LEU A 539 8.68 -7.19 22.28
C LEU A 539 9.00 -8.63 21.85
N GLY A 540 8.59 -9.03 20.64
CA GLY A 540 8.86 -10.35 20.08
C GLY A 540 8.19 -11.46 20.86
N ARG A 541 8.95 -12.54 21.13
CA ARG A 541 8.48 -13.73 21.86
C ARG A 541 7.94 -13.43 23.27
N TYR A 542 8.45 -12.39 23.93
CA TYR A 542 7.99 -11.96 25.25
C TYR A 542 6.48 -11.76 25.32
N GLU A 543 5.85 -11.28 24.25
CA GLU A 543 4.41 -11.00 24.27
C GLU A 543 3.56 -12.26 24.46
N ILE A 544 4.14 -13.42 24.15
CA ILE A 544 3.52 -14.73 24.29
C ILE A 544 3.91 -15.39 25.61
N THR A 545 5.18 -15.29 26.01
CA THR A 545 5.70 -16.03 27.17
C THR A 545 5.65 -15.23 28.48
N GLN A 546 5.64 -13.90 28.37
CA GLN A 546 5.78 -12.93 29.47
C GLN A 546 7.07 -13.11 30.30
N LYS A 547 8.06 -13.81 29.74
CA LYS A 547 9.36 -14.08 30.37
C LYS A 547 10.37 -13.02 29.96
N PRO A 548 10.94 -12.21 30.87
CA PRO A 548 11.85 -11.12 30.53
C PRO A 548 13.03 -11.53 29.63
N GLU A 549 13.54 -12.76 29.77
CA GLU A 549 14.62 -13.32 28.95
C GLU A 549 14.23 -13.54 27.49
N ASP A 550 12.94 -13.50 27.12
CA ASP A 550 12.43 -13.66 25.76
C ASP A 550 12.15 -12.34 25.03
N ARG A 551 12.49 -11.19 25.65
CA ARG A 551 12.35 -9.88 25.01
C ARG A 551 13.16 -9.82 23.72
N TRP A 552 12.49 -9.34 22.67
CA TRP A 552 13.03 -9.11 21.34
C TRP A 552 13.61 -10.35 20.66
N LYS A 553 13.23 -11.55 21.11
CA LYS A 553 13.54 -12.78 20.37
C LYS A 553 12.52 -13.00 19.26
N TYR A 554 13.03 -13.29 18.08
CA TYR A 554 12.22 -13.63 16.90
C TYR A 554 12.70 -14.94 16.29
N LYS A 555 11.77 -15.68 15.68
CA LYS A 555 12.01 -16.96 15.06
C LYS A 555 13.00 -16.83 13.90
N THR A 556 14.00 -17.72 13.83
CA THR A 556 14.90 -17.84 12.68
C THR A 556 14.10 -18.18 11.42
N PRO A 557 14.01 -17.29 10.41
CA PRO A 557 13.33 -17.63 9.16
C PRO A 557 14.17 -18.63 8.34
N SER A 558 13.51 -19.37 7.44
CA SER A 558 14.22 -20.13 6.41
C SER A 558 14.88 -19.15 5.44
N LEU A 559 16.10 -19.46 4.97
CA LEU A 559 16.78 -18.70 3.91
C LEU A 559 16.47 -19.23 2.49
N ARG A 560 15.59 -20.23 2.34
CA ARG A 560 15.18 -20.66 1.01
C ARG A 560 14.41 -19.54 0.31
N ASN A 561 14.77 -19.23 -0.93
CA ASN A 561 14.19 -18.15 -1.72
C ASN A 561 14.37 -16.75 -1.12
N VAL A 562 15.36 -16.55 -0.23
CA VAL A 562 15.53 -15.27 0.50
C VAL A 562 15.79 -14.08 -0.43
N SER A 563 16.30 -14.31 -1.65
CA SER A 563 16.47 -13.24 -2.64
C SER A 563 15.15 -12.67 -3.16
N LEU A 564 14.02 -13.35 -2.94
CA LEU A 564 12.70 -12.93 -3.40
C LEU A 564 11.88 -12.25 -2.30
N THR A 565 12.33 -12.33 -1.04
CA THR A 565 11.50 -12.06 0.14
C THR A 565 12.02 -10.92 0.99
N GLY A 566 12.65 -9.93 0.35
CA GLY A 566 12.90 -8.64 1.01
C GLY A 566 11.57 -7.91 1.28
N PRO A 567 11.61 -6.74 1.93
CA PRO A 567 12.69 -6.30 2.79
C PRO A 567 12.81 -7.22 4.02
N TYR A 568 13.97 -7.20 4.67
CA TYR A 568 14.40 -8.24 5.60
C TYR A 568 14.18 -7.89 7.07
N MET A 569 14.28 -8.91 7.92
CA MET A 569 14.02 -8.90 9.36
C MET A 569 12.52 -8.84 9.69
N HIS A 570 12.18 -8.98 10.97
CA HIS A 570 10.78 -9.04 11.42
C HIS A 570 9.99 -7.76 11.14
N ASN A 571 10.67 -6.63 10.89
CA ASN A 571 10.07 -5.31 10.65
C ASN A 571 10.44 -4.72 9.27
N GLY A 572 11.15 -5.45 8.41
CA GLY A 572 11.50 -4.98 7.07
C GLY A 572 12.54 -3.85 7.04
N VAL A 573 13.40 -3.71 8.05
CA VAL A 573 14.34 -2.58 8.17
C VAL A 573 15.46 -2.57 7.11
N PHE A 574 15.80 -3.72 6.53
CA PHE A 574 16.86 -3.80 5.51
C PHE A 574 16.27 -4.07 4.13
N ALA A 575 16.66 -3.27 3.14
CA ALA A 575 16.20 -3.43 1.77
C ALA A 575 16.95 -4.53 1.01
N THR A 576 18.22 -4.80 1.36
CA THR A 576 19.08 -5.74 0.61
C THR A 576 19.70 -6.82 1.50
N LEU A 577 20.00 -7.99 0.92
CA LEU A 577 20.72 -9.06 1.62
C LEU A 577 22.10 -8.60 2.08
N ARG A 578 22.76 -7.74 1.30
CA ARG A 578 24.05 -7.16 1.68
C ARG A 578 23.95 -6.37 2.99
N GLN A 579 22.93 -5.55 3.16
CA GLN A 579 22.69 -4.81 4.42
C GLN A 579 22.49 -5.75 5.61
N VAL A 580 21.78 -6.88 5.40
CA VAL A 580 21.61 -7.92 6.44
C VAL A 580 22.96 -8.52 6.83
N VAL A 581 23.78 -8.91 5.85
CA VAL A 581 25.11 -9.49 6.10
C VAL A 581 26.02 -8.47 6.80
N GLU A 582 26.02 -7.21 6.38
CA GLU A 582 26.78 -6.13 7.03
C GLU A 582 26.32 -5.90 8.47
N PHE A 583 25.02 -5.99 8.74
CA PHE A 583 24.47 -5.91 10.09
C PHE A 583 24.98 -7.04 11.00
N TYR A 584 24.93 -8.29 10.53
CA TYR A 584 25.49 -9.42 11.29
C TYR A 584 27.01 -9.33 11.42
N ASN A 585 27.72 -8.82 10.39
CA ASN A 585 29.16 -8.62 10.44
C ASN A 585 29.59 -7.66 11.57
N ARG A 586 28.76 -6.67 11.90
CA ARG A 586 28.96 -5.76 13.04
C ARG A 586 28.61 -6.36 14.40
N GLY A 587 27.99 -7.55 14.44
CA GLY A 587 27.58 -8.23 15.68
C GLY A 587 26.24 -7.77 16.24
N GLY A 588 25.30 -7.35 15.39
CA GLY A 588 23.95 -6.96 15.82
C GLY A 588 23.94 -5.67 16.66
N ILE A 589 22.93 -5.54 17.53
CA ILE A 589 22.80 -4.39 18.45
C ILE A 589 22.85 -4.87 19.90
N ALA A 590 23.89 -4.44 20.62
CA ALA A 590 24.14 -4.81 22.00
C ALA A 590 22.98 -4.42 22.93
N ASN A 591 22.55 -5.36 23.77
CA ASN A 591 21.53 -5.18 24.81
C ASN A 591 21.65 -6.33 25.83
N GLU A 592 20.93 -6.26 26.96
CA GLU A 592 21.05 -7.25 28.04
C GLU A 592 20.70 -8.70 27.63
N ASN A 593 19.88 -8.87 26.59
CA ASN A 593 19.36 -10.15 26.15
C ASN A 593 19.84 -10.54 24.74
N LEU A 594 20.90 -9.89 24.23
CA LEU A 594 21.44 -10.22 22.90
C LEU A 594 21.88 -11.70 22.88
N ASP A 595 21.55 -12.40 21.80
CA ASP A 595 21.93 -13.80 21.68
C ASP A 595 23.46 -13.96 21.65
N PRO A 596 24.08 -14.84 22.47
CA PRO A 596 25.54 -15.00 22.54
C PRO A 596 26.22 -15.38 21.23
N LEU A 597 25.49 -15.94 20.26
CA LEU A 597 26.01 -16.26 18.94
C LEU A 597 26.18 -15.02 18.05
N ILE A 598 25.51 -13.91 18.38
CA ILE A 598 25.56 -12.65 17.65
C ILE A 598 26.75 -11.83 18.11
N LYS A 599 27.81 -11.83 17.30
CA LYS A 599 29.09 -11.16 17.56
C LYS A 599 29.73 -10.69 16.25
N PRO A 600 30.67 -9.72 16.29
CA PRO A 600 31.35 -9.27 15.08
C PRO A 600 32.03 -10.43 14.34
N LEU A 601 31.83 -10.49 13.02
CA LEU A 601 32.32 -11.58 12.16
C LEU A 601 33.66 -11.25 11.49
N ASN A 602 34.03 -9.97 11.44
CA ASN A 602 35.25 -9.45 10.81
C ASN A 602 35.41 -9.91 9.34
N LEU A 603 34.31 -9.93 8.60
CA LEU A 603 34.28 -10.18 7.17
C LEU A 603 34.76 -8.92 6.43
N THR A 604 35.58 -9.12 5.41
CA THR A 604 35.96 -8.11 4.42
C THR A 604 34.81 -7.82 3.45
N ALA A 605 34.89 -6.73 2.68
CA ALA A 605 33.87 -6.41 1.68
C ALA A 605 33.66 -7.53 0.65
N LEU A 606 34.75 -8.19 0.21
CA LEU A 606 34.68 -9.32 -0.72
C LEU A 606 34.01 -10.54 -0.10
N GLU A 607 34.31 -10.85 1.16
CA GLU A 607 33.66 -11.96 1.87
C GLU A 607 32.16 -11.70 2.08
N ILE A 608 31.77 -10.44 2.28
CA ILE A 608 30.35 -10.04 2.34
C ILE A 608 29.68 -10.29 0.99
N ASP A 609 30.30 -9.87 -0.11
CA ASP A 609 29.77 -10.11 -1.47
C ASP A 609 29.63 -11.59 -1.79
N ASP A 610 30.64 -12.40 -1.47
CA ASP A 610 30.59 -13.85 -1.70
C ASP A 610 29.50 -14.52 -0.87
N LEU A 611 29.33 -14.12 0.40
CA LEU A 611 28.25 -14.60 1.25
C LEU A 611 26.87 -14.18 0.73
N THR A 612 26.72 -12.95 0.22
CA THR A 612 25.48 -12.50 -0.43
C THR A 612 25.19 -13.31 -1.69
N ALA A 613 26.19 -13.57 -2.55
CA ALA A 613 26.03 -14.42 -3.73
C ALA A 613 25.58 -15.85 -3.36
N PHE A 614 26.07 -16.39 -2.25
CA PHE A 614 25.57 -17.66 -1.72
C PHE A 614 24.08 -17.61 -1.35
N LEU A 615 23.64 -16.57 -0.65
CA LEU A 615 22.22 -16.41 -0.27
C LEU A 615 21.31 -16.27 -1.50
N GLU A 616 21.77 -15.58 -2.54
CA GLU A 616 21.05 -15.43 -3.82
C GLU A 616 20.92 -16.76 -4.56
N SER A 617 21.85 -17.69 -4.37
CA SER A 617 21.83 -19.02 -4.99
C SER A 617 20.76 -19.97 -4.40
N LEU A 618 20.04 -19.58 -3.34
CA LEU A 618 19.09 -20.40 -2.60
C LEU A 618 17.65 -20.36 -3.16
N THR A 619 17.44 -19.71 -4.30
CA THR A 619 16.13 -19.62 -4.96
C THR A 619 15.85 -20.85 -5.81
N GLY A 620 14.69 -21.46 -5.57
CA GLY A 620 14.25 -22.66 -6.28
C GLY A 620 13.90 -22.41 -7.74
N ASP A 621 14.07 -23.42 -8.59
CA ASP A 621 13.81 -23.30 -10.02
C ASP A 621 12.32 -23.45 -10.40
N ASN A 622 11.48 -23.84 -9.44
CA ASN A 622 10.04 -24.03 -9.63
C ASN A 622 9.19 -22.87 -9.12
N VAL A 623 9.78 -21.74 -8.72
CA VAL A 623 9.05 -20.53 -8.28
C VAL A 623 8.03 -20.08 -9.33
N LYS A 624 8.42 -20.04 -10.61
CA LYS A 624 7.53 -19.62 -11.71
C LYS A 624 6.29 -20.50 -11.84
N GLU A 625 6.43 -21.81 -11.63
CA GLU A 625 5.29 -22.76 -11.66
C GLU A 625 4.31 -22.46 -10.51
N LEU A 626 4.83 -22.15 -9.31
CA LEU A 626 3.99 -21.83 -8.15
C LEU A 626 3.24 -20.50 -8.33
N VAL A 627 3.90 -19.49 -8.90
CA VAL A 627 3.25 -18.21 -9.23
C VAL A 627 2.20 -18.37 -10.33
N ALA A 628 2.48 -19.16 -11.36
CA ALA A 628 1.51 -19.45 -12.42
C ALA A 628 0.26 -20.19 -11.87
N ASP A 629 0.43 -21.15 -10.95
CA ASP A 629 -0.72 -21.82 -10.32
C ASP A 629 -1.57 -20.85 -9.49
N ALA A 630 -0.91 -19.96 -8.75
CA ALA A 630 -1.57 -18.93 -7.97
C ALA A 630 -2.47 -18.03 -8.83
N PHE A 631 -1.99 -17.59 -9.99
CA PHE A 631 -2.80 -16.80 -10.94
C PHE A 631 -3.92 -17.60 -11.61
N ALA A 632 -3.89 -18.93 -11.57
CA ALA A 632 -5.00 -19.77 -12.01
C ALA A 632 -6.07 -19.99 -10.92
N ALA A 633 -5.91 -19.40 -9.74
CA ALA A 633 -6.93 -19.45 -8.70
C ALA A 633 -8.13 -18.55 -9.07
N PRO A 634 -9.37 -19.00 -8.84
CA PRO A 634 -10.52 -18.11 -8.97
C PRO A 634 -10.45 -17.03 -7.89
N ILE A 635 -10.47 -15.76 -8.30
CA ILE A 635 -10.56 -14.62 -7.37
C ILE A 635 -12.01 -14.51 -6.92
N GLY A 636 -12.24 -14.58 -5.62
CA GLY A 636 -13.56 -14.32 -5.05
C GLY A 636 -13.80 -12.83 -4.95
N ASP A 637 -14.27 -12.21 -6.03
CA ASP A 637 -14.70 -10.81 -6.05
C ASP A 637 -16.22 -10.72 -5.79
N THR A 638 -16.67 -9.57 -5.29
CA THR A 638 -18.09 -9.24 -5.20
C THR A 638 -18.58 -8.81 -6.59
N GLU A 639 -19.55 -9.52 -7.17
CA GLU A 639 -20.36 -8.97 -8.28
C GLU A 639 -21.18 -7.76 -7.82
#